data_AF-A0AAD2ACI2-F1
#
_entry.id   AF-A0AAD2ACI2-F1
#
_cell.length_a   1.000
_cell.length_b   1.000
_cell.length_c   1.000
_cell.angle_alpha   90.00
_cell.angle_beta   90.00
_cell.angle_gamma   90.00
#
_symmetry.space_group_name_H-M   'P 1'
#
loop_
_entity.id
_entity.type
_entity.pdbx_description
1 polymer ?
#
loop_
_entity_poly.entity_id
_entity_poly.type
_entity_poly.pdbx_seq_one_letter_code
_entity_poly.pdbx_strand_id
1 'polypeptide(L)'
;MAAQVLYRFTLLAGRQNGQIFSVDAAKRMAVELEAEGKDDLDFNVNILVLGKSGVGKSATINSIFGEEKAPIDAFETGTTSVKEISGFVDGVKVVVSDTPGLKSSVMEQAYNRNVLSSVKKFTKKSSPDVVLYVDRLDAQTRDLNDLPLLRTVTSSLGPSTWRSAIVTLTHGASAPPDGPSGTPLSYEAFVAQRSHVVQQSIGQAVGDLRMMSPSLMNPVSLVENHPSCRKNREGQKILPNGQSWRSQLLLLCYSMKILSEASSLSKPNDPFDHRKLFGFRVRSPPLPYMLSSMLQSRAHPKLPSEQGGDNADSDIDLDDFSDSDQEGEDEYDQLPPFKPLRKAQIAKLSKEQRKAYFEEYDYRVKLLQKKQFKDEIRRMKEFKKQGKVPATDYGNPEEEADAVAAAPVAVPLPDMALPPSFDGDNPAYRYRFLEPTSQFLARPVLDSHGWDHDCGYDGVNLEHGLAIANRYPAAFTVQITKDKKDFTLSLDSSVSVKHGENISSMAGFDIQSMGKQLAYIVRGETKFKNLKKNKAAGGISVTFLGENVVPGVKIEDQITLGKQFVLVGSCGAVRSQSDTAYGANFELQRKELDSPMGQVQSTLSMSVIKWRGDLALGFNSLAQFSIGRNSKVAVRAGINNKLSGQITVRTSNSENLSLALAAIIPTAISIYRKFWPGVADKHSIY
;
A
#
# COMPACT_ATOMS: atom_id res chain seq x y z
N MET A 1 -2.55 30.43 -1.42
CA MET A 1 -3.92 30.34 -1.98
C MET A 1 -3.92 30.12 -3.49
N ALA A 2 -3.30 30.99 -4.30
CA ALA A 2 -3.27 30.84 -5.77
C ALA A 2 -2.65 29.51 -6.27
N ALA A 3 -1.62 29.01 -5.60
CA ALA A 3 -0.95 27.75 -5.98
C ALA A 3 -1.88 26.53 -6.00
N GLN A 4 -2.87 26.43 -5.12
CA GLN A 4 -3.81 25.30 -5.10
C GLN A 4 -4.78 25.33 -6.29
N VAL A 5 -5.25 26.53 -6.67
CA VAL A 5 -6.13 26.71 -7.82
C VAL A 5 -5.35 26.51 -9.12
N LEU A 6 -4.14 27.06 -9.21
CA LEU A 6 -3.21 26.83 -10.33
C LEU A 6 -2.84 25.36 -10.47
N TYR A 7 -2.63 24.63 -9.38
CA TYR A 7 -2.39 23.19 -9.40
C TYR A 7 -3.59 22.40 -9.95
N ARG A 8 -4.82 22.82 -9.63
CA ARG A 8 -6.03 22.22 -10.22
C ARG A 8 -6.14 22.53 -11.72
N PHE A 9 -5.76 23.74 -12.14
CA PHE A 9 -5.66 24.10 -13.55
C PHE A 9 -4.60 23.28 -14.29
N THR A 10 -3.41 23.07 -13.71
CA THR A 10 -2.36 22.25 -14.35
C THR A 10 -2.74 20.77 -14.43
N LEU A 11 -3.49 20.24 -13.45
CA LEU A 11 -4.07 18.90 -13.51
C LEU A 11 -5.06 18.72 -14.67
N LEU A 12 -5.86 19.74 -14.97
CA LEU A 12 -6.77 19.75 -16.13
C LEU A 12 -6.02 19.97 -17.45
N ALA A 13 -5.05 20.88 -17.46
CA ALA A 13 -4.24 21.21 -18.64
C ALA A 13 -3.29 20.08 -19.05
N GLY A 14 -2.76 19.31 -18.09
CA GLY A 14 -1.86 18.17 -18.33
C GLY A 14 -2.48 16.98 -19.09
N ARG A 15 -3.73 17.09 -19.54
CA ARG A 15 -4.40 16.13 -20.43
C ARG A 15 -4.57 16.61 -21.87
N GLN A 16 -4.24 17.87 -22.18
CA GLN A 16 -4.24 18.39 -23.53
C GLN A 16 -2.84 18.22 -24.13
N ASN A 17 -2.67 17.17 -24.94
CA ASN A 17 -1.51 17.06 -25.81
C ASN A 17 -1.61 18.14 -26.89
N GLY A 18 -0.71 19.14 -26.82
CA GLY A 18 -0.32 19.95 -27.99
C GLY A 18 -0.92 21.34 -28.07
N GLN A 19 -0.55 22.25 -27.17
CA GLN A 19 -0.25 23.65 -27.52
C GLN A 19 0.47 24.35 -26.35
N ILE A 20 1.54 25.09 -26.66
CA ILE A 20 2.33 25.84 -25.68
C ILE A 20 1.52 27.08 -25.29
N PHE A 21 0.96 27.08 -24.09
CA PHE A 21 0.21 28.22 -23.54
C PHE A 21 1.17 29.40 -23.27
N SER A 22 1.00 30.52 -23.97
CA SER A 22 1.75 31.76 -23.74
C SER A 22 0.86 32.80 -23.05
N VAL A 23 1.26 33.21 -21.84
CA VAL A 23 0.55 34.22 -21.03
C VAL A 23 0.44 35.55 -21.77
N ASP A 24 1.46 35.93 -22.53
CA ASP A 24 1.47 37.19 -23.28
C ASP A 24 0.55 37.16 -24.50
N ALA A 25 0.35 35.99 -25.11
CA ALA A 25 -0.62 35.81 -26.19
C ALA A 25 -2.06 35.89 -25.65
N ALA A 26 -2.34 35.27 -24.50
CA ALA A 26 -3.64 35.37 -23.83
C ALA A 26 -3.97 36.81 -23.40
N LYS A 27 -2.99 37.56 -22.88
CA LYS A 27 -3.17 38.97 -22.53
C LYS A 27 -3.50 39.84 -23.75
N ARG A 28 -2.79 39.67 -24.87
CA ARG A 28 -3.08 40.43 -26.10
C ARG A 28 -4.48 40.14 -26.63
N MET A 29 -4.86 38.87 -26.67
CA MET A 29 -6.19 38.44 -27.09
C MET A 29 -7.29 39.00 -26.17
N ALA A 30 -7.06 39.04 -24.84
CA ALA A 30 -8.01 39.65 -23.91
C ALA A 30 -8.18 41.16 -24.18
N VAL A 31 -7.09 41.90 -24.38
CA VAL A 31 -7.13 43.34 -24.71
C VAL A 31 -7.80 43.60 -26.06
N GLU A 32 -7.57 42.75 -27.07
CA GLU A 32 -8.26 42.84 -28.36
C GLU A 32 -9.77 42.60 -28.22
N LEU A 33 -10.19 41.60 -27.43
CA LEU A 33 -11.60 41.32 -27.16
C LEU A 33 -12.29 42.43 -26.34
N GLU A 34 -11.58 43.04 -25.39
CA GLU A 34 -12.03 44.25 -24.67
C GLU A 34 -12.19 45.44 -25.62
N ALA A 35 -11.26 45.62 -26.57
CA ALA A 35 -11.32 46.69 -27.57
C ALA A 35 -12.42 46.49 -28.64
N GLU A 36 -12.82 45.24 -28.91
CA GLU A 36 -13.93 44.91 -29.81
C GLU A 36 -15.32 45.30 -29.25
N GLY A 37 -15.43 45.71 -27.97
CA GLY A 37 -16.67 46.19 -27.37
C GLY A 37 -17.77 45.12 -27.25
N LYS A 38 -17.41 43.83 -27.34
CA LYS A 38 -18.31 42.72 -27.01
C LYS A 38 -18.30 42.50 -25.49
N ASP A 39 -18.91 43.44 -24.76
CA ASP A 39 -19.08 43.35 -23.30
C ASP A 39 -20.03 42.23 -22.85
N ASP A 40 -20.62 41.48 -23.79
CA ASP A 40 -21.57 40.39 -23.55
C ASP A 40 -20.87 39.04 -23.23
N LEU A 41 -19.88 39.07 -22.34
CA LEU A 41 -19.49 37.85 -21.64
C LEU A 41 -20.65 37.52 -20.67
N ASP A 42 -21.47 36.51 -20.97
CA ASP A 42 -22.51 35.96 -20.05
C ASP A 42 -21.87 35.22 -18.85
N PHE A 43 -20.85 35.82 -18.26
CA PHE A 43 -20.16 35.32 -17.10
C PHE A 43 -20.84 35.88 -15.84
N ASN A 44 -21.78 35.10 -15.30
CA ASN A 44 -22.36 35.34 -13.97
C ASN A 44 -21.75 34.40 -12.93
N VAL A 45 -21.72 34.72 -11.64
CA VAL A 45 -21.19 33.82 -10.59
C VAL A 45 -22.23 33.60 -9.51
N ASN A 46 -22.64 32.34 -9.30
CA ASN A 46 -23.59 31.94 -8.29
C ASN A 46 -22.86 31.42 -7.04
N ILE A 47 -22.98 32.16 -5.93
CA ILE A 47 -22.29 31.87 -4.67
C ILE A 47 -23.31 31.42 -3.63
N LEU A 48 -23.11 30.23 -3.05
CA LEU A 48 -23.87 29.77 -1.89
C LEU A 48 -23.09 30.03 -0.61
N VAL A 49 -23.66 30.75 0.36
CA VAL A 49 -22.99 31.02 1.64
C VAL A 49 -23.54 30.07 2.70
N LEU A 50 -22.67 29.30 3.36
CA LEU A 50 -23.01 28.37 4.45
C LEU A 50 -22.15 28.68 5.67
N GLY A 51 -22.62 28.34 6.86
CA GLY A 51 -21.85 28.49 8.09
C GLY A 51 -22.73 28.55 9.33
N LYS A 52 -22.08 28.58 10.50
CA LYS A 52 -22.77 28.69 11.79
C LYS A 52 -23.53 30.03 11.91
N SER A 53 -24.42 30.13 12.89
CA SER A 53 -24.99 31.44 13.27
C SER A 53 -23.91 32.36 13.84
N GLY A 54 -24.02 33.67 13.60
CA GLY A 54 -23.11 34.68 14.18
C GLY A 54 -21.67 34.73 13.61
N VAL A 55 -21.34 33.96 12.57
CA VAL A 55 -19.99 33.96 11.97
C VAL A 55 -19.77 35.08 10.94
N GLY A 56 -20.79 35.90 10.66
CA GLY A 56 -20.65 37.05 9.75
C GLY A 56 -21.00 36.78 8.27
N LYS A 57 -21.83 35.78 7.96
CA LYS A 57 -22.30 35.46 6.59
C LYS A 57 -22.86 36.70 5.87
N SER A 58 -23.92 37.30 6.38
CA SER A 58 -24.60 38.45 5.78
C SER A 58 -23.70 39.71 5.73
N ALA A 59 -22.83 39.89 6.73
CA ALA A 59 -21.82 40.97 6.73
C ALA A 59 -20.76 40.79 5.61
N THR A 60 -20.37 39.55 5.33
CA THR A 60 -19.49 39.23 4.19
C THR A 60 -20.18 39.50 2.87
N ILE A 61 -21.48 39.22 2.74
CA ILE A 61 -22.26 39.53 1.53
C ILE A 61 -22.27 41.05 1.28
N ASN A 62 -22.60 41.84 2.30
CA ASN A 62 -22.57 43.31 2.18
C ASN A 62 -21.18 43.82 1.78
N SER A 63 -20.12 43.23 2.35
CA SER A 63 -18.74 43.61 2.02
C SER A 63 -18.30 43.17 0.62
N ILE A 64 -18.85 42.08 0.08
CA ILE A 64 -18.62 41.64 -1.31
C ILE A 64 -19.22 42.65 -2.30
N PHE A 65 -20.47 43.07 -2.07
CA PHE A 65 -21.13 44.06 -2.92
C PHE A 65 -20.65 45.49 -2.67
N GLY A 66 -20.16 45.79 -1.48
CA GLY A 66 -19.76 47.15 -1.07
C GLY A 66 -20.94 48.04 -0.63
N GLU A 67 -22.12 47.45 -0.44
CA GLU A 67 -23.37 48.11 -0.05
C GLU A 67 -24.18 47.20 0.88
N GLU A 68 -25.12 47.78 1.64
CA GLU A 68 -25.95 47.04 2.59
C GLU A 68 -27.12 46.35 1.87
N LYS A 69 -26.99 45.05 1.59
CA LYS A 69 -28.03 44.24 0.94
C LYS A 69 -28.72 43.23 1.85
N ALA A 70 -28.05 42.82 2.91
CA ALA A 70 -28.54 41.85 3.88
C ALA A 70 -28.56 42.48 5.28
N PRO A 71 -29.64 42.29 6.05
CA PRO A 71 -29.69 42.77 7.42
C PRO A 71 -28.62 42.06 8.27
N ILE A 72 -27.95 42.82 9.14
CA ILE A 72 -26.97 42.32 10.09
C ILE A 72 -27.44 42.64 11.50
N ASP A 73 -27.41 41.64 12.38
CA ASP A 73 -27.74 41.79 13.80
C ASP A 73 -26.73 40.99 14.64
N ALA A 74 -26.36 41.54 15.80
CA ALA A 74 -25.38 40.94 16.71
C ALA A 74 -26.01 39.95 17.71
N PHE A 75 -27.31 40.06 17.97
CA PHE A 75 -28.04 39.32 19.01
C PHE A 75 -29.15 38.43 18.45
N GLU A 76 -29.82 38.86 17.39
CA GLU A 76 -30.91 38.11 16.75
C GLU A 76 -30.50 37.42 15.45
N THR A 77 -31.21 36.36 15.08
CA THR A 77 -31.00 35.68 13.80
C THR A 77 -31.55 36.53 12.65
N GLY A 78 -30.69 37.32 12.00
CA GLY A 78 -31.09 38.21 10.89
C GLY A 78 -31.63 37.50 9.63
N THR A 79 -31.22 36.27 9.36
CA THR A 79 -31.65 35.50 8.17
C THR A 79 -32.41 34.24 8.57
N THR A 80 -33.73 34.20 8.31
CA THR A 80 -34.64 33.10 8.67
C THR A 80 -34.99 32.16 7.52
N SER A 81 -34.82 32.62 6.28
CA SER A 81 -35.01 31.84 5.05
C SER A 81 -33.87 32.08 4.05
N VAL A 82 -33.71 31.18 3.08
CA VAL A 82 -32.73 31.39 1.99
C VAL A 82 -33.17 32.58 1.15
N LYS A 83 -32.28 33.56 0.94
CA LYS A 83 -32.54 34.77 0.17
C LYS A 83 -31.51 34.92 -0.94
N GLU A 84 -31.99 35.26 -2.14
CA GLU A 84 -31.13 35.51 -3.30
C GLU A 84 -30.83 37.01 -3.38
N ILE A 85 -29.56 37.35 -3.47
CA ILE A 85 -29.06 38.72 -3.52
C ILE A 85 -28.18 38.86 -4.76
N SER A 86 -28.59 39.71 -5.71
CA SER A 86 -27.85 39.94 -6.95
C SER A 86 -27.26 41.35 -7.03
N GLY A 87 -26.18 41.50 -7.78
CA GLY A 87 -25.58 42.79 -8.13
C GLY A 87 -24.39 42.64 -9.05
N PHE A 88 -23.86 43.77 -9.53
CA PHE A 88 -22.64 43.80 -10.31
C PHE A 88 -21.44 44.15 -9.42
N VAL A 89 -20.37 43.37 -9.52
CA VAL A 89 -19.11 43.60 -8.81
C VAL A 89 -18.00 43.57 -9.86
N ASP A 90 -17.28 44.69 -10.01
CA ASP A 90 -16.20 44.84 -11.00
C ASP A 90 -16.64 44.43 -12.43
N GLY A 91 -17.87 44.80 -12.83
CA GLY A 91 -18.44 44.46 -14.14
C GLY A 91 -19.06 43.06 -14.26
N VAL A 92 -18.87 42.19 -13.28
CA VAL A 92 -19.38 40.80 -13.29
C VAL A 92 -20.69 40.69 -12.50
N LYS A 93 -21.69 40.00 -13.06
CA LYS A 93 -22.94 39.71 -12.35
C LYS A 93 -22.71 38.64 -11.27
N VAL A 94 -22.84 39.02 -10.01
CA VAL A 94 -22.71 38.12 -8.86
C VAL A 94 -24.07 37.89 -8.21
N VAL A 95 -24.44 36.63 -8.03
CA VAL A 95 -25.66 36.20 -7.33
C VAL A 95 -25.25 35.43 -6.10
N VAL A 96 -25.65 35.90 -4.92
CA VAL A 96 -25.32 35.29 -3.63
C VAL A 96 -26.59 34.77 -2.97
N SER A 97 -26.59 33.49 -2.63
CA SER A 97 -27.64 32.86 -1.83
C SER A 97 -27.26 32.95 -0.36
N ASP A 98 -27.86 33.90 0.36
CA ASP A 98 -27.72 33.99 1.82
C ASP A 98 -28.56 32.90 2.48
N THR A 99 -27.99 32.23 3.49
CA THR A 99 -28.65 31.12 4.18
C THR A 99 -28.76 31.36 5.68
N PRO A 100 -29.81 30.83 6.33
CA PRO A 100 -29.92 30.86 7.78
C PRO A 100 -28.71 30.21 8.46
N GLY A 101 -28.31 30.77 9.61
CA GLY A 101 -27.21 30.21 10.39
C GLY A 101 -27.51 28.80 10.89
N LEU A 102 -26.55 27.90 10.69
CA LEU A 102 -26.62 26.56 11.26
C LEU A 102 -26.23 26.59 12.74
N LYS A 103 -26.80 25.68 13.52
CA LYS A 103 -26.56 25.59 14.97
C LYS A 103 -25.57 24.46 15.27
N SER A 104 -24.64 24.70 16.20
CA SER A 104 -23.60 23.73 16.56
C SER A 104 -24.11 22.61 17.47
N SER A 105 -25.18 22.84 18.24
CA SER A 105 -25.72 21.86 19.18
C SER A 105 -26.20 20.60 18.48
N VAL A 106 -25.82 19.44 19.02
CA VAL A 106 -26.28 18.12 18.55
C VAL A 106 -27.81 17.99 18.69
N MET A 107 -28.40 18.63 19.70
CA MET A 107 -29.84 18.62 19.93
C MET A 107 -30.62 19.37 18.84
N GLU A 108 -29.97 20.28 18.11
CA GLU A 108 -30.59 21.15 17.10
C GLU A 108 -30.34 20.66 15.67
N GLN A 109 -29.85 19.44 15.49
CA GLN A 109 -29.60 18.87 14.16
C GLN A 109 -30.87 18.75 13.31
N ALA A 110 -32.06 18.60 13.93
CA ALA A 110 -33.34 18.60 13.22
C ALA A 110 -33.60 19.97 12.54
N TYR A 111 -33.31 21.07 13.23
CA TYR A 111 -33.38 22.42 12.66
C TYR A 111 -32.39 22.57 11.49
N ASN A 112 -31.14 22.12 11.67
CA ASN A 112 -30.14 22.17 10.59
C ASN A 112 -30.57 21.39 9.35
N ARG A 113 -31.16 20.20 9.52
CA ARG A 113 -31.70 19.40 8.40
C ARG A 113 -32.83 20.12 7.67
N ASN A 114 -33.71 20.82 8.38
CA ASN A 114 -34.78 21.61 7.77
C ASN A 114 -34.22 22.78 6.96
N VAL A 115 -33.25 23.52 7.52
CA VAL A 115 -32.56 24.60 6.81
C VAL A 115 -31.86 24.07 5.55
N LEU A 116 -31.07 23.00 5.69
CA LEU A 116 -30.34 22.40 4.57
C LEU A 116 -31.25 21.77 3.52
N SER A 117 -32.44 21.30 3.89
CA SER A 117 -33.48 20.87 2.95
C SER A 117 -33.99 22.03 2.11
N SER A 118 -34.24 23.19 2.74
CA SER A 118 -34.61 24.42 2.03
C SER A 118 -33.49 24.91 1.10
N VAL A 119 -32.23 24.88 1.56
CA VAL A 119 -31.06 25.18 0.73
C VAL A 119 -30.99 24.20 -0.44
N LYS A 120 -31.17 22.90 -0.21
CA LYS A 120 -31.13 21.88 -1.28
C LYS A 120 -32.20 22.13 -2.35
N LYS A 121 -33.41 22.48 -1.93
CA LYS A 121 -34.50 22.86 -2.86
C LYS A 121 -34.12 24.09 -3.68
N PHE A 122 -33.52 25.09 -3.04
CA PHE A 122 -33.02 26.29 -3.73
C PHE A 122 -31.91 25.96 -4.72
N THR A 123 -30.92 25.14 -4.33
CA THR A 123 -29.80 24.74 -5.20
C THR A 123 -30.20 23.90 -6.42
N LYS A 124 -31.40 23.29 -6.40
CA LYS A 124 -31.96 22.63 -7.58
C LYS A 124 -32.48 23.63 -8.62
N LYS A 125 -32.92 24.81 -8.19
CA LYS A 125 -33.39 25.89 -9.07
C LYS A 125 -32.23 26.69 -9.62
N SER A 126 -31.23 26.99 -8.78
CA SER A 126 -30.00 27.69 -9.15
C SER A 126 -28.80 26.92 -8.59
N SER A 127 -28.03 26.27 -9.45
CA SER A 127 -26.86 25.50 -9.04
C SER A 127 -25.71 26.43 -8.65
N PRO A 128 -25.15 26.31 -7.43
CA PRO A 128 -24.06 27.19 -7.03
C PRO A 128 -22.75 26.81 -7.73
N ASP A 129 -22.08 27.81 -8.29
CA ASP A 129 -20.74 27.69 -8.86
C ASP A 129 -19.68 27.58 -7.75
N VAL A 130 -19.87 28.34 -6.67
CA VAL A 130 -18.95 28.43 -5.54
C VAL A 130 -19.72 28.33 -4.23
N VAL A 131 -19.13 27.65 -3.25
CA VAL A 131 -19.68 27.58 -1.89
C VAL A 131 -18.74 28.30 -0.94
N LEU A 132 -19.20 29.33 -0.26
CA LEU A 132 -18.44 29.96 0.83
C LEU A 132 -18.85 29.30 2.14
N TYR A 133 -17.95 28.51 2.72
CA TYR A 133 -18.12 28.03 4.09
C TYR A 133 -17.50 29.03 5.04
N VAL A 134 -18.34 29.82 5.70
CA VAL A 134 -17.95 30.92 6.58
C VAL A 134 -17.79 30.43 8.00
N ASP A 135 -16.64 30.73 8.59
CA ASP A 135 -16.35 30.53 10.01
C ASP A 135 -15.51 31.69 10.55
N ARG A 136 -15.29 31.75 11.86
CA ARG A 136 -14.53 32.83 12.50
C ARG A 136 -13.06 32.45 12.67
N LEU A 137 -12.16 33.40 12.40
CA LEU A 137 -10.73 33.25 12.65
C LEU A 137 -10.43 33.23 14.17
N ASP A 138 -11.10 34.11 14.93
CA ASP A 138 -10.98 34.28 16.38
C ASP A 138 -11.76 33.27 17.22
N ALA A 139 -12.28 32.21 16.61
CA ALA A 139 -12.96 31.15 17.33
C ALA A 139 -11.95 30.33 18.16
N GLN A 140 -12.09 30.36 19.49
CA GLN A 140 -11.20 29.65 20.43
C GLN A 140 -11.44 28.13 20.51
N THR A 141 -12.40 27.59 19.75
CA THR A 141 -12.71 26.16 19.75
C THR A 141 -11.63 25.38 18.99
N ARG A 142 -10.76 24.70 19.75
CA ARG A 142 -9.76 23.75 19.24
C ARG A 142 -10.33 22.36 18.95
N ASP A 143 -11.59 22.13 19.32
CA ASP A 143 -12.21 20.81 19.29
C ASP A 143 -12.96 20.54 17.98
N LEU A 144 -13.06 19.26 17.62
CA LEU A 144 -13.82 18.73 16.49
C LEU A 144 -15.36 18.82 16.66
N ASN A 145 -15.85 19.76 17.49
CA ASN A 145 -17.27 19.95 17.80
C ASN A 145 -18.11 20.33 16.57
N ASP A 146 -17.48 20.83 15.51
CA ASP A 146 -18.15 21.14 14.25
C ASP A 146 -18.38 19.89 13.36
N LEU A 147 -17.77 18.73 13.67
CA LEU A 147 -17.92 17.52 12.85
C LEU A 147 -19.36 17.05 12.66
N PRO A 148 -20.23 16.98 13.69
CA PRO A 148 -21.61 16.55 13.50
C PRO A 148 -22.36 17.49 12.54
N LEU A 149 -22.12 18.79 12.66
CA LEU A 149 -22.69 19.80 11.77
C LEU A 149 -22.23 19.61 10.33
N LEU A 150 -20.91 19.48 10.11
CA LEU A 150 -20.33 19.27 8.79
C LEU A 150 -20.78 17.95 8.14
N ARG A 151 -21.00 16.89 8.94
CA ARG A 151 -21.61 15.63 8.47
C ARG A 151 -23.06 15.84 8.04
N THR A 152 -23.83 16.64 8.77
CA THR A 152 -25.21 16.98 8.38
C THR A 152 -25.24 17.77 7.08
N VAL A 153 -24.34 18.73 6.89
CA VAL A 153 -24.18 19.47 5.62
C VAL A 153 -23.85 18.49 4.48
N THR A 154 -22.85 17.63 4.68
CA THR A 154 -22.39 16.65 3.69
C THR A 154 -23.48 15.65 3.31
N SER A 155 -24.24 15.13 4.28
CA SER A 155 -25.34 14.19 4.04
C SER A 155 -26.54 14.86 3.34
N SER A 156 -26.78 16.15 3.59
CA SER A 156 -27.92 16.88 3.02
C SER A 156 -27.63 17.36 1.59
N LEU A 157 -26.51 18.05 1.38
CA LEU A 157 -26.16 18.67 0.09
C LEU A 157 -25.30 17.77 -0.81
N GLY A 158 -24.58 16.81 -0.22
CA GLY A 158 -23.71 15.88 -0.90
C GLY A 158 -22.22 16.23 -0.73
N PRO A 159 -21.31 15.24 -0.84
CA PRO A 159 -19.86 15.47 -0.80
C PRO A 159 -19.32 16.41 -1.89
N SER A 160 -20.01 16.52 -3.02
CA SER A 160 -19.61 17.37 -4.15
C SER A 160 -19.63 18.86 -3.82
N THR A 161 -20.48 19.30 -2.89
CA THR A 161 -20.56 20.69 -2.41
C THR A 161 -19.22 21.19 -1.90
N TRP A 162 -18.40 20.31 -1.33
CA TRP A 162 -17.09 20.66 -0.81
C TRP A 162 -16.00 20.78 -1.88
N ARG A 163 -16.23 20.38 -3.13
CA ARG A 163 -15.21 20.53 -4.20
C ARG A 163 -15.06 21.97 -4.67
N SER A 164 -16.19 22.69 -4.74
CA SER A 164 -16.30 24.12 -5.05
C SER A 164 -16.33 25.00 -3.80
N ALA A 165 -16.04 24.44 -2.63
CA ALA A 165 -16.04 25.19 -1.38
C ALA A 165 -14.74 25.97 -1.16
N ILE A 166 -14.88 27.22 -0.75
CA ILE A 166 -13.84 28.10 -0.22
C ILE A 166 -14.12 28.26 1.27
N VAL A 167 -13.12 28.00 2.11
CA VAL A 167 -13.21 28.25 3.55
C VAL A 167 -12.96 29.73 3.78
N THR A 168 -13.97 30.46 4.25
CA THR A 168 -13.92 31.90 4.45
C THR A 168 -13.85 32.21 5.94
N LEU A 169 -12.69 32.66 6.43
CA LEU A 169 -12.50 33.00 7.84
C LEU A 169 -12.72 34.49 8.06
N THR A 170 -13.80 34.85 8.75
CA THR A 170 -14.11 36.23 9.14
C THR A 170 -13.29 36.67 10.35
N HIS A 171 -13.32 37.97 10.66
CA HIS A 171 -12.47 38.60 11.69
C HIS A 171 -10.98 38.44 11.35
N GLY A 172 -10.65 38.60 10.07
CA GLY A 172 -9.29 38.48 9.57
C GLY A 172 -8.32 39.47 10.21
N ALA A 173 -8.78 40.59 10.78
CA ALA A 173 -7.91 41.53 11.48
C ALA A 173 -7.72 41.23 12.98
N SER A 174 -8.22 40.10 13.49
CA SER A 174 -8.07 39.72 14.89
C SER A 174 -6.60 39.55 15.31
N ALA A 175 -6.30 40.01 16.52
CA ALA A 175 -5.01 39.80 17.15
C ALA A 175 -4.77 38.30 17.39
N PRO A 176 -3.58 37.77 17.08
CA PRO A 176 -3.24 36.38 17.39
C PRO A 176 -3.32 36.12 18.91
N PRO A 177 -3.83 34.96 19.35
CA PRO A 177 -3.83 34.60 20.76
C PRO A 177 -2.41 34.29 21.25
N ASP A 178 -2.24 34.32 22.57
CA ASP A 178 -0.98 33.95 23.21
C ASP A 178 -0.67 32.47 22.99
N GLY A 179 0.57 32.18 22.63
CA GLY A 179 1.09 30.83 22.46
C GLY A 179 1.32 30.12 23.79
N PRO A 180 1.70 28.82 23.76
CA PRO A 180 1.97 28.04 24.97
C PRO A 180 3.07 28.63 25.88
N SER A 181 3.96 29.44 25.31
CA SER A 181 5.03 30.17 25.99
C SER A 181 4.59 31.52 26.59
N GLY A 182 3.32 31.91 26.47
CA GLY A 182 2.81 33.22 26.91
C GLY A 182 3.15 34.39 25.98
N THR A 183 3.78 34.12 24.83
CA THR A 183 4.06 35.12 23.78
C THR A 183 3.04 35.01 22.64
N PRO A 184 2.55 36.11 22.06
CA PRO A 184 1.60 36.08 20.94
C PRO A 184 2.10 35.23 19.77
N LEU A 185 1.22 34.39 19.21
CA LEU A 185 1.53 33.65 17.99
C LEU A 185 1.78 34.62 16.83
N SER A 186 2.58 34.21 15.85
CA SER A 186 2.64 34.95 14.59
C SER A 186 1.27 34.90 13.89
N TYR A 187 0.89 35.98 13.21
CA TYR A 187 -0.39 36.05 12.51
C TYR A 187 -0.55 34.93 11.48
N GLU A 188 0.52 34.57 10.77
CA GLU A 188 0.52 33.45 9.84
C GLU A 188 0.31 32.09 10.53
N ALA A 189 0.93 31.85 11.68
CA ALA A 189 0.73 30.63 12.45
C ALA A 189 -0.70 30.52 12.98
N PHE A 190 -1.27 31.63 13.45
CA PHE A 190 -2.66 31.71 13.90
C PHE A 190 -3.64 31.36 12.78
N VAL A 191 -3.47 31.97 11.60
CA VAL A 191 -4.26 31.67 10.42
C VAL A 191 -4.09 30.21 9.99
N ALA A 192 -2.86 29.72 9.91
CA ALA A 192 -2.56 28.35 9.48
C ALA A 192 -3.20 27.32 10.43
N GLN A 193 -3.11 27.53 11.74
CA GLN A 193 -3.70 26.65 12.74
C GLN A 193 -5.22 26.57 12.58
N ARG A 194 -5.91 27.71 12.52
CA ARG A 194 -7.38 27.73 12.39
C ARG A 194 -7.83 27.15 11.05
N SER A 195 -7.15 27.52 9.97
CA SER A 195 -7.39 26.98 8.63
C SER A 195 -7.30 25.46 8.60
N HIS A 196 -6.24 24.91 9.19
CA HIS A 196 -6.01 23.47 9.21
C HIS A 196 -7.11 22.71 9.95
N VAL A 197 -7.54 23.21 11.12
CA VAL A 197 -8.62 22.61 11.91
C VAL A 197 -9.92 22.54 11.12
N VAL A 198 -10.31 23.63 10.45
CA VAL A 198 -11.54 23.67 9.65
C VAL A 198 -11.44 22.75 8.42
N GLN A 199 -10.32 22.81 7.68
CA GLN A 199 -10.08 21.96 6.52
C GLN A 199 -10.06 20.47 6.89
N GLN A 200 -9.41 20.11 8.00
CA GLN A 200 -9.37 18.74 8.51
C GLN A 200 -10.77 18.27 8.93
N SER A 201 -11.55 19.13 9.59
CA SER A 201 -12.93 18.82 10.00
C SER A 201 -13.83 18.57 8.78
N ILE A 202 -13.70 19.38 7.72
CA ILE A 202 -14.39 19.16 6.44
C ILE A 202 -13.94 17.84 5.82
N GLY A 203 -12.63 17.58 5.73
CA GLY A 203 -12.09 16.34 5.18
C GLY A 203 -12.59 15.09 5.91
N GLN A 204 -12.64 15.13 7.25
CA GLN A 204 -13.19 14.05 8.08
C GLN A 204 -14.70 13.88 7.92
N ALA A 205 -15.46 14.97 7.75
CA ALA A 205 -16.89 14.90 7.51
C ALA A 205 -17.25 14.32 6.14
N VAL A 206 -16.41 14.57 5.12
CA VAL A 206 -16.57 14.03 3.76
C VAL A 206 -16.20 12.56 3.66
N GLY A 207 -15.21 12.09 4.45
CA GLY A 207 -14.72 10.72 4.40
C GLY A 207 -13.85 10.39 3.18
N ASP A 208 -13.50 11.39 2.34
CA ASP A 208 -12.58 11.24 1.22
C ASP A 208 -11.17 11.67 1.63
N LEU A 209 -10.28 10.68 1.84
CA LEU A 209 -8.88 10.89 2.24
C LEU A 209 -8.09 11.77 1.27
N ARG A 210 -8.56 11.94 0.03
CA ARG A 210 -7.90 12.79 -0.96
C ARG A 210 -8.14 14.28 -0.68
N MET A 211 -9.16 14.64 0.10
CA MET A 211 -9.33 16.01 0.62
C MET A 211 -8.42 16.30 1.83
N MET A 212 -7.67 15.30 2.32
CA MET A 212 -6.62 15.49 3.32
C MET A 212 -5.23 15.70 2.70
N SER A 213 -5.08 15.61 1.37
CA SER A 213 -3.81 15.96 0.73
C SER A 213 -3.69 17.49 0.61
N PRO A 214 -2.54 18.11 0.97
CA PRO A 214 -2.38 19.57 1.00
C PRO A 214 -2.72 20.30 -0.31
N SER A 215 -2.61 19.61 -1.44
CA SER A 215 -2.88 20.12 -2.79
C SER A 215 -4.37 20.08 -3.22
N LEU A 216 -5.21 19.33 -2.49
CA LEU A 216 -6.64 19.15 -2.79
C LEU A 216 -7.56 19.70 -1.69
N MET A 217 -6.99 20.18 -0.58
CA MET A 217 -7.74 20.90 0.47
C MET A 217 -8.48 22.12 -0.10
N ASN A 218 -9.56 22.51 0.58
CA ASN A 218 -10.32 23.70 0.24
C ASN A 218 -9.45 24.94 0.35
N PRO A 219 -9.42 25.82 -0.68
CA PRO A 219 -8.74 27.09 -0.54
C PRO A 219 -9.35 27.89 0.62
N VAL A 220 -8.50 28.58 1.36
CA VAL A 220 -8.91 29.44 2.48
C VAL A 220 -8.81 30.89 2.03
N SER A 221 -9.78 31.72 2.40
CA SER A 221 -9.77 33.16 2.22
C SER A 221 -10.09 33.83 3.55
N LEU A 222 -9.38 34.91 3.87
CA LEU A 222 -9.58 35.69 5.08
C LEU A 222 -10.46 36.90 4.76
N VAL A 223 -11.34 37.28 5.68
CA VAL A 223 -12.30 38.37 5.48
C VAL A 223 -12.37 39.26 6.71
N GLU A 224 -12.30 40.58 6.49
CA GLU A 224 -12.55 41.56 7.55
C GLU A 224 -13.71 42.48 7.18
N ASN A 225 -14.85 42.26 7.84
CA ASN A 225 -16.08 42.98 7.57
C ASN A 225 -16.16 44.31 8.34
N HIS A 226 -15.42 44.45 9.45
CA HIS A 226 -15.54 45.61 10.33
C HIS A 226 -15.31 46.94 9.57
N PRO A 227 -16.11 47.99 9.83
CA PRO A 227 -15.94 49.29 9.16
C PRO A 227 -14.56 49.91 9.37
N SER A 228 -13.99 49.73 10.57
CA SER A 228 -12.64 50.19 10.94
C SER A 228 -11.49 49.33 10.40
N CYS A 229 -11.75 48.40 9.47
CA CYS A 229 -10.69 47.67 8.79
C CYS A 229 -9.71 48.65 8.15
N ARG A 230 -8.40 48.42 8.35
CA ARG A 230 -7.34 49.24 7.76
C ARG A 230 -7.52 49.28 6.24
N LYS A 231 -7.26 50.43 5.64
CA LYS A 231 -7.29 50.63 4.18
C LYS A 231 -5.90 50.96 3.63
N ASN A 232 -5.61 50.56 2.40
CA ASN A 232 -4.42 50.99 1.67
C ASN A 232 -4.63 52.39 1.06
N ARG A 233 -3.63 52.88 0.31
CA ARG A 233 -3.70 54.19 -0.37
C ARG A 233 -4.80 54.25 -1.42
N GLU A 234 -5.14 53.10 -2.00
CA GLU A 234 -6.22 52.93 -2.98
C GLU A 234 -7.62 52.77 -2.31
N GLY A 235 -7.72 52.90 -0.98
CA GLY A 235 -9.00 52.80 -0.24
C GLY A 235 -9.54 51.38 -0.04
N GLN A 236 -8.78 50.35 -0.45
CA GLN A 236 -9.15 48.94 -0.30
C GLN A 236 -8.87 48.46 1.12
N LYS A 237 -9.78 47.63 1.67
CA LYS A 237 -9.62 47.00 2.98
C LYS A 237 -8.47 45.97 2.94
N ILE A 238 -7.48 46.16 3.81
CA ILE A 238 -6.29 45.31 3.93
C ILE A 238 -6.25 44.56 5.27
N LEU A 239 -5.74 43.35 5.23
CA LEU A 239 -5.50 42.50 6.39
C LEU A 239 -4.13 42.80 7.05
N PRO A 240 -3.85 42.26 8.26
CA PRO A 240 -2.56 42.43 8.93
C PRO A 240 -1.34 41.97 8.11
N ASN A 241 -1.53 41.03 7.18
CA ASN A 241 -0.50 40.57 6.24
C ASN A 241 -0.33 41.49 5.00
N GLY A 242 -1.01 42.64 4.95
CA GLY A 242 -0.96 43.61 3.86
C GLY A 242 -1.79 43.27 2.62
N GLN A 243 -2.54 42.16 2.62
CA GLN A 243 -3.32 41.72 1.45
C GLN A 243 -4.71 42.37 1.39
N SER A 244 -5.11 42.80 0.18
CA SER A 244 -6.48 43.25 -0.12
C SER A 244 -7.44 42.07 -0.23
N TRP A 245 -8.17 41.79 0.84
CA TRP A 245 -8.91 40.55 0.98
C TRP A 245 -10.10 40.41 0.02
N ARG A 246 -10.81 41.52 -0.26
CA ARG A 246 -12.01 41.51 -1.14
C ARG A 246 -11.65 41.05 -2.54
N SER A 247 -10.61 41.64 -3.13
CA SER A 247 -10.10 41.27 -4.47
C SER A 247 -9.61 39.82 -4.50
N GLN A 248 -8.95 39.36 -3.43
CA GLN A 248 -8.47 37.98 -3.33
C GLN A 248 -9.61 36.95 -3.24
N LEU A 249 -10.67 37.25 -2.47
CA LEU A 249 -11.86 36.40 -2.38
C LEU A 249 -12.58 36.31 -3.73
N LEU A 250 -12.79 37.45 -4.40
CA LEU A 250 -13.43 37.51 -5.72
C LEU A 250 -12.62 36.76 -6.77
N LEU A 251 -11.29 36.96 -6.80
CA LEU A 251 -10.40 36.22 -7.69
C LEU A 251 -10.51 34.70 -7.49
N LEU A 252 -10.57 34.24 -6.24
CA LEU A 252 -10.78 32.82 -5.93
C LEU A 252 -12.14 32.32 -6.43
N CYS A 253 -13.21 33.10 -6.26
CA CYS A 253 -14.55 32.74 -6.73
C CYS A 253 -14.57 32.63 -8.27
N TYR A 254 -14.05 33.64 -8.97
CA TYR A 254 -13.97 33.64 -10.44
C TYR A 254 -13.13 32.48 -10.96
N SER A 255 -11.99 32.22 -10.33
CA SER A 255 -11.11 31.11 -10.72
C SER A 255 -11.79 29.74 -10.52
N MET A 256 -12.55 29.56 -9.44
CA MET A 256 -13.30 28.32 -9.18
C MET A 256 -14.42 28.12 -10.19
N LYS A 257 -15.12 29.20 -10.59
CA LYS A 257 -16.13 29.14 -11.65
C LYS A 257 -15.53 28.73 -13.00
N ILE A 258 -14.46 29.42 -13.42
CA ILE A 258 -13.77 29.11 -14.69
C ILE A 258 -13.27 27.66 -14.68
N LEU A 259 -12.73 27.19 -13.55
CA LEU A 259 -12.30 25.80 -13.39
C LEU A 259 -13.46 24.80 -13.57
N SER A 260 -14.63 25.12 -13.04
CA SER A 260 -15.85 24.32 -13.17
C SER A 260 -16.34 24.25 -14.62
N GLU A 261 -16.42 25.40 -15.30
CA GLU A 261 -16.82 25.49 -16.71
C GLU A 261 -15.82 24.75 -17.61
N ALA A 262 -14.51 24.95 -17.42
CA ALA A 262 -13.47 24.23 -18.18
C ALA A 262 -13.57 22.71 -17.98
N SER A 263 -13.84 22.26 -16.75
CA SER A 263 -14.06 20.84 -16.44
C SER A 263 -15.32 20.27 -17.12
N SER A 264 -16.35 21.11 -17.32
CA SER A 264 -17.60 20.69 -17.99
C SER A 264 -17.44 20.50 -19.50
N LEU A 265 -16.58 21.30 -20.13
CA LEU A 265 -16.28 21.28 -21.57
C LEU A 265 -15.33 20.13 -21.95
N SER A 266 -14.47 19.71 -21.03
CA SER A 266 -13.63 18.52 -21.19
C SER A 266 -14.40 17.25 -20.81
N LYS A 267 -15.17 16.65 -21.72
CA LYS A 267 -15.67 15.27 -21.55
C LYS A 267 -15.17 14.36 -22.68
N PRO A 268 -14.81 13.11 -22.36
CA PRO A 268 -15.82 12.07 -22.47
C PRO A 268 -16.08 11.35 -21.13
N ASN A 269 -17.36 10.95 -20.95
CA ASN A 269 -17.96 10.11 -19.92
C ASN A 269 -17.43 10.21 -18.48
N ASP A 270 -18.24 10.83 -17.66
CA ASP A 270 -18.17 10.72 -16.20
C ASP A 270 -18.38 9.25 -15.78
N PRO A 271 -17.49 8.62 -14.99
CA PRO A 271 -17.71 7.28 -14.44
C PRO A 271 -18.73 7.25 -13.28
N PHE A 272 -19.50 8.32 -13.06
CA PHE A 272 -20.43 8.45 -11.95
C PHE A 272 -21.85 8.10 -12.39
N ASP A 273 -22.11 6.80 -12.50
CA ASP A 273 -23.47 6.29 -12.56
C ASP A 273 -24.03 6.15 -11.13
N HIS A 274 -25.20 6.74 -10.89
CA HIS A 274 -25.83 6.96 -9.58
C HIS A 274 -26.52 5.71 -9.00
N ARG A 275 -26.00 4.52 -9.26
CA ARG A 275 -26.53 3.25 -8.73
C ARG A 275 -25.48 2.47 -7.97
N LYS A 276 -25.18 2.86 -6.72
CA LYS A 276 -24.35 2.04 -5.81
C LYS A 276 -24.83 2.13 -4.36
N LEU A 277 -25.19 0.98 -3.79
CA LEU A 277 -25.23 0.75 -2.35
C LEU A 277 -23.79 0.63 -1.83
N PHE A 278 -23.49 1.21 -0.66
CA PHE A 278 -22.23 1.07 0.10
C PHE A 278 -20.97 1.86 -0.34
N GLY A 279 -21.07 2.91 -1.15
CA GLY A 279 -20.17 4.09 -1.05
C GLY A 279 -18.65 3.93 -1.31
N PHE A 280 -18.15 2.83 -1.88
CA PHE A 280 -16.72 2.70 -2.20
C PHE A 280 -16.37 3.17 -3.63
N ARG A 281 -15.26 3.90 -3.78
CA ARG A 281 -14.75 4.36 -5.10
C ARG A 281 -14.25 3.19 -5.94
N VAL A 282 -14.68 3.13 -7.20
CA VAL A 282 -14.09 2.28 -8.25
C VAL A 282 -12.82 2.96 -8.77
N ARG A 283 -11.65 2.61 -8.21
CA ARG A 283 -10.38 2.81 -8.90
C ARG A 283 -10.25 1.66 -9.91
N SER A 284 -9.73 1.91 -11.11
CA SER A 284 -9.40 0.82 -12.04
C SER A 284 -8.39 -0.11 -11.35
N PRO A 285 -8.65 -1.42 -11.29
CA PRO A 285 -7.75 -2.35 -10.60
C PRO A 285 -6.36 -2.30 -11.25
N PRO A 286 -5.26 -2.41 -10.47
CA PRO A 286 -3.91 -2.45 -11.04
C PRO A 286 -3.69 -3.82 -11.70
N LEU A 287 -4.21 -3.98 -12.92
CA LEU A 287 -4.16 -5.22 -13.69
C LEU A 287 -2.75 -5.81 -13.80
N PRO A 288 -1.66 -5.04 -14.01
CA PRO A 288 -0.31 -5.58 -14.03
C PRO A 288 0.10 -6.30 -12.73
N TYR A 289 -0.31 -5.77 -11.57
CA TYR A 289 -0.01 -6.38 -10.27
C TYR A 289 -0.77 -7.70 -10.10
N MET A 290 -2.07 -7.70 -10.44
CA MET A 290 -2.93 -8.87 -10.31
C MET A 290 -2.48 -10.00 -11.26
N LEU A 291 -2.11 -9.63 -12.48
CA LEU A 291 -1.50 -10.54 -13.45
C LEU A 291 -0.19 -11.11 -12.92
N SER A 292 0.69 -10.28 -12.36
CA SER A 292 1.96 -10.74 -11.79
C SER A 292 1.76 -11.70 -10.62
N SER A 293 0.82 -11.42 -9.73
CA SER A 293 0.46 -12.31 -8.62
C SER A 293 -0.11 -13.65 -9.11
N MET A 294 -0.96 -13.62 -10.14
CA MET A 294 -1.50 -14.83 -10.76
C MET A 294 -0.41 -15.67 -11.41
N LEU A 295 0.54 -15.06 -12.12
CA LEU A 295 1.62 -15.76 -12.84
C LEU A 295 2.66 -16.43 -11.94
N GLN A 296 2.67 -16.17 -10.63
CA GLN A 296 3.57 -16.87 -9.70
C GLN A 296 3.25 -18.37 -9.67
N SER A 297 4.27 -19.22 -9.80
CA SER A 297 4.12 -20.66 -9.63
C SER A 297 3.88 -20.99 -8.16
N ARG A 298 2.94 -21.89 -7.87
CA ARG A 298 2.65 -22.36 -6.50
C ARG A 298 2.59 -23.88 -6.44
N ALA A 299 3.12 -24.47 -5.36
CA ALA A 299 3.05 -25.90 -5.11
C ALA A 299 1.66 -26.31 -4.59
N HIS A 300 1.17 -27.49 -4.97
CA HIS A 300 -0.07 -28.03 -4.41
C HIS A 300 0.21 -28.54 -3.00
N PRO A 301 -0.62 -28.20 -1.98
CA PRO A 301 -0.55 -28.80 -0.66
C PRO A 301 -0.49 -30.33 -0.73
N LYS A 302 0.35 -30.95 0.10
CA LYS A 302 0.53 -32.41 0.20
C LYS A 302 0.10 -32.90 1.59
N LEU A 303 -0.30 -34.17 1.69
CA LEU A 303 -0.70 -34.77 2.97
C LEU A 303 0.53 -34.98 3.88
N PRO A 304 0.37 -35.00 5.22
CA PRO A 304 1.47 -35.20 6.17
C PRO A 304 2.27 -36.49 5.93
N SER A 305 1.63 -37.56 5.44
CA SER A 305 2.27 -38.83 5.05
C SER A 305 3.17 -38.72 3.81
N GLU A 306 3.10 -37.61 3.06
CA GLU A 306 4.01 -37.24 1.97
C GLU A 306 4.96 -36.08 2.34
N GLN A 307 4.88 -35.58 3.57
CA GLN A 307 5.46 -34.29 4.01
C GLN A 307 6.68 -34.44 4.93
N GLY A 308 7.22 -35.65 5.08
CA GLY A 308 8.55 -35.84 5.66
C GLY A 308 9.61 -35.40 4.66
N GLY A 309 10.26 -34.28 4.91
CA GLY A 309 11.28 -33.69 4.03
C GLY A 309 11.13 -32.17 3.98
N ASP A 310 11.72 -31.50 4.96
CA ASP A 310 11.68 -30.05 5.17
C ASP A 310 11.91 -29.20 3.90
N ASN A 311 10.98 -28.26 3.68
CA ASN A 311 11.23 -26.89 3.23
C ASN A 311 12.30 -26.65 2.14
N ALA A 312 12.15 -27.28 0.98
CA ALA A 312 12.63 -26.73 -0.28
C ALA A 312 11.78 -27.27 -1.42
N ASP A 313 11.25 -26.34 -2.21
CA ASP A 313 10.33 -26.51 -3.33
C ASP A 313 10.99 -27.28 -4.50
N SER A 314 11.27 -28.55 -4.27
CA SER A 314 11.81 -29.46 -5.25
C SER A 314 10.87 -30.63 -5.35
N ASP A 315 9.94 -30.48 -6.27
CA ASP A 315 9.03 -31.50 -6.77
C ASP A 315 9.83 -32.56 -7.58
N ILE A 316 10.97 -32.99 -7.02
CA ILE A 316 11.83 -34.05 -7.51
C ILE A 316 11.11 -35.35 -7.18
N ASP A 317 10.60 -36.00 -8.22
CA ASP A 317 10.06 -37.33 -8.09
C ASP A 317 11.14 -38.26 -7.51
N LEU A 318 10.78 -39.03 -6.48
CA LEU A 318 11.65 -40.06 -5.86
C LEU A 318 12.17 -41.12 -6.86
N ASP A 319 11.63 -41.13 -8.08
CA ASP A 319 12.05 -41.96 -9.21
C ASP A 319 13.28 -41.40 -9.94
N ASP A 320 13.61 -40.11 -9.81
CA ASP A 320 14.80 -39.50 -10.45
C ASP A 320 16.12 -39.87 -9.74
N PHE A 321 16.03 -40.54 -8.58
CA PHE A 321 17.15 -41.14 -7.86
C PHE A 321 17.30 -42.66 -8.12
N SER A 322 16.43 -43.25 -8.94
CA SER A 322 16.34 -44.73 -9.08
C SER A 322 17.41 -45.32 -10.00
N ASP A 323 17.87 -44.60 -11.02
CA ASP A 323 18.55 -45.24 -12.17
C ASP A 323 20.05 -44.96 -12.29
N SER A 324 20.69 -44.38 -11.27
CA SER A 324 22.16 -44.38 -11.22
C SER A 324 22.66 -44.46 -9.78
N ASP A 325 23.64 -45.33 -9.57
CA ASP A 325 24.52 -45.41 -8.40
C ASP A 325 24.15 -46.50 -7.38
N GLN A 326 24.15 -47.74 -7.87
CA GLN A 326 24.63 -48.89 -7.07
C GLN A 326 26.15 -48.81 -6.78
N GLU A 327 26.88 -47.90 -7.43
CA GLU A 327 28.35 -47.79 -7.34
C GLU A 327 28.85 -46.86 -6.21
N GLY A 328 27.97 -46.20 -5.46
CA GLY A 328 28.36 -45.21 -4.43
C GLY A 328 28.05 -45.57 -2.98
N GLU A 329 27.50 -46.76 -2.70
CA GLU A 329 27.19 -47.17 -1.31
C GLU A 329 28.45 -47.46 -0.48
N ASP A 330 29.56 -47.76 -1.15
CA ASP A 330 30.76 -48.27 -0.46
C ASP A 330 31.79 -47.19 -0.09
N GLU A 331 31.69 -45.97 -0.63
CA GLU A 331 32.75 -44.96 -0.46
C GLU A 331 32.84 -44.42 0.97
N TYR A 332 31.71 -44.22 1.68
CA TYR A 332 31.75 -43.76 3.08
C TYR A 332 32.20 -44.85 4.05
N ASP A 333 31.74 -46.09 3.83
CA ASP A 333 31.99 -47.23 4.72
C ASP A 333 33.43 -47.77 4.57
N GLN A 334 34.12 -47.41 3.48
CA GLN A 334 35.55 -47.66 3.27
C GLN A 334 36.48 -46.61 3.92
N LEU A 335 35.96 -45.50 4.44
CA LEU A 335 36.79 -44.45 5.05
C LEU A 335 37.16 -44.80 6.51
N PRO A 336 38.41 -44.55 6.95
CA PRO A 336 38.83 -44.82 8.33
C PRO A 336 38.09 -43.90 9.32
N PRO A 337 37.93 -44.30 10.60
CA PRO A 337 37.21 -43.51 11.60
C PRO A 337 37.77 -42.09 11.74
N PHE A 338 36.90 -41.09 11.58
CA PHE A 338 37.30 -39.69 11.69
C PHE A 338 36.93 -39.12 13.05
N LYS A 339 37.91 -38.65 13.81
CA LYS A 339 37.67 -37.97 15.09
C LYS A 339 37.87 -36.46 14.93
N PRO A 340 36.80 -35.65 15.06
CA PRO A 340 36.92 -34.19 14.99
C PRO A 340 37.91 -33.64 16.02
N LEU A 341 38.85 -32.81 15.57
CA LEU A 341 39.76 -32.07 16.43
C LEU A 341 39.01 -31.01 17.23
N ARG A 342 39.37 -30.83 18.51
CA ARG A 342 38.81 -29.75 19.35
C ARG A 342 39.32 -28.39 18.90
N LYS A 343 38.57 -27.31 19.17
CA LYS A 343 38.96 -25.92 18.82
C LYS A 343 40.40 -25.56 19.24
N ALA A 344 40.83 -26.01 20.42
CA ALA A 344 42.20 -25.80 20.93
C ALA A 344 43.30 -26.57 20.16
N GLN A 345 42.95 -27.68 19.51
CA GLN A 345 43.86 -28.47 18.67
C GLN A 345 43.94 -27.89 17.26
N ILE A 346 42.82 -27.39 16.73
CA ILE A 346 42.77 -26.71 15.42
C ILE A 346 43.61 -25.42 15.43
N ALA A 347 43.65 -24.72 16.57
CA ALA A 347 44.47 -23.51 16.73
C ALA A 347 45.99 -23.77 16.67
N LYS A 348 46.44 -25.02 16.87
CA LYS A 348 47.86 -25.42 16.81
C LYS A 348 48.31 -25.87 15.41
N LEU A 349 47.41 -25.97 14.45
CA LEU A 349 47.70 -26.40 13.08
C LEU A 349 48.25 -25.24 12.24
N SER A 350 49.12 -25.55 11.27
CA SER A 350 49.51 -24.58 10.24
C SER A 350 48.30 -24.20 9.37
N LYS A 351 48.37 -23.07 8.64
CA LYS A 351 47.27 -22.63 7.76
C LYS A 351 46.90 -23.67 6.70
N GLU A 352 47.89 -24.36 6.15
CA GLU A 352 47.69 -25.40 5.13
C GLU A 352 47.09 -26.67 5.74
N GLN A 353 47.59 -27.12 6.90
CA GLN A 353 47.03 -28.27 7.62
C GLN A 353 45.59 -28.03 8.07
N ARG A 354 45.30 -26.80 8.53
CA ARG A 354 43.95 -26.40 8.91
C ARG A 354 43.00 -26.39 7.72
N LYS A 355 43.47 -25.94 6.55
CA LYS A 355 42.69 -25.95 5.30
C LYS A 355 42.40 -27.39 4.85
N ALA A 356 43.41 -28.24 4.79
CA ALA A 356 43.25 -29.65 4.40
C ALA A 356 42.33 -30.43 5.36
N TYR A 357 42.47 -30.22 6.68
CA TYR A 357 41.58 -30.81 7.69
C TYR A 357 40.11 -30.40 7.46
N PHE A 358 39.86 -29.12 7.14
CA PHE A 358 38.51 -28.66 6.86
C PHE A 358 37.99 -29.16 5.50
N GLU A 359 38.81 -29.30 4.48
CA GLU A 359 38.38 -29.88 3.21
C GLU A 359 37.97 -31.36 3.39
N GLU A 360 38.78 -32.15 4.10
CA GLU A 360 38.49 -33.55 4.37
C GLU A 360 37.27 -33.75 5.28
N TYR A 361 37.14 -32.93 6.33
CA TYR A 361 35.97 -32.97 7.21
C TYR A 361 34.70 -32.60 6.46
N ASP A 362 34.72 -31.60 5.57
CA ASP A 362 33.54 -31.21 4.78
C ASP A 362 33.12 -32.30 3.80
N TYR A 363 34.09 -32.94 3.15
CA TYR A 363 33.86 -34.08 2.28
C TYR A 363 33.19 -35.25 3.05
N ARG A 364 33.68 -35.59 4.25
CA ARG A 364 33.10 -36.65 5.09
C ARG A 364 31.70 -36.31 5.62
N VAL A 365 31.45 -35.05 5.99
CA VAL A 365 30.11 -34.61 6.40
C VAL A 365 29.13 -34.68 5.23
N LYS A 366 29.55 -34.26 4.03
CA LYS A 366 28.73 -34.33 2.81
C LYS A 366 28.36 -35.78 2.46
N LEU A 367 29.31 -36.71 2.56
CA LEU A 367 29.05 -38.15 2.38
C LEU A 367 28.07 -38.70 3.45
N LEU A 368 28.26 -38.35 4.72
CA LEU A 368 27.36 -38.78 5.79
C LEU A 368 25.94 -38.24 5.60
N GLN A 369 25.79 -36.97 5.23
CA GLN A 369 24.49 -36.37 4.90
C GLN A 369 23.82 -37.06 3.70
N LYS A 370 24.59 -37.36 2.64
CA LYS A 370 24.12 -38.12 1.48
C LYS A 370 23.65 -39.52 1.87
N LYS A 371 24.37 -40.21 2.76
CA LYS A 371 23.97 -41.52 3.30
C LYS A 371 22.68 -41.44 4.11
N GLN A 372 22.60 -40.53 5.08
CA GLN A 372 21.40 -40.31 5.90
C GLN A 372 20.16 -40.03 5.06
N PHE A 373 20.30 -39.18 4.04
CA PHE A 373 19.21 -38.84 3.12
C PHE A 373 18.78 -40.02 2.25
N LYS A 374 19.73 -40.83 1.76
CA LYS A 374 19.43 -42.05 0.99
C LYS A 374 18.69 -43.08 1.84
N ASP A 375 19.11 -43.27 3.09
CA ASP A 375 18.45 -44.16 4.04
C ASP A 375 17.04 -43.68 4.40
N GLU A 376 16.83 -42.37 4.54
CA GLU A 376 15.51 -41.77 4.75
C GLU A 376 14.58 -41.97 3.54
N ILE A 377 15.11 -41.77 2.32
CA ILE A 377 14.39 -42.08 1.07
C ILE A 377 14.01 -43.55 0.99
N ARG A 378 14.93 -44.47 1.36
CA ARG A 378 14.70 -45.91 1.36
C ARG A 378 13.56 -46.28 2.32
N ARG A 379 13.60 -45.75 3.55
CA ARG A 379 12.51 -45.90 4.55
C ARG A 379 11.19 -45.37 4.02
N MET A 380 11.16 -44.19 3.40
CA MET A 380 9.92 -43.65 2.81
C MET A 380 9.37 -44.49 1.66
N LYS A 381 10.23 -45.07 0.81
CA LYS A 381 9.81 -46.00 -0.24
C LYS A 381 9.23 -47.29 0.35
N GLU A 382 9.80 -47.80 1.43
CA GLU A 382 9.30 -48.96 2.17
C GLU A 382 7.92 -48.69 2.80
N PHE A 383 7.74 -47.53 3.45
CA PHE A 383 6.44 -47.10 3.98
C PHE A 383 5.38 -46.94 2.87
N LYS A 384 5.75 -46.40 1.70
CA LYS A 384 4.85 -46.32 0.52
C LYS A 384 4.50 -47.67 -0.09
N LYS A 385 5.40 -48.66 -0.02
CA LYS A 385 5.14 -50.04 -0.46
C LYS A 385 4.25 -50.80 0.52
N GLN A 386 4.45 -50.62 1.83
CA GLN A 386 3.58 -51.23 2.86
C GLN A 386 2.15 -50.67 2.83
N GLY A 387 1.95 -49.40 2.47
CA GLY A 387 0.62 -48.81 2.25
C GLY A 387 -0.11 -49.27 0.97
N LYS A 388 0.51 -50.10 0.11
CA LYS A 388 -0.05 -50.63 -1.15
C LYS A 388 -0.47 -52.11 -1.07
N VAL A 389 -0.60 -52.71 0.11
CA VAL A 389 -1.16 -54.07 0.25
C VAL A 389 -2.69 -53.99 0.25
N PRO A 390 -3.42 -54.68 -0.65
CA PRO A 390 -4.87 -54.70 -0.63
C PRO A 390 -5.35 -55.54 0.56
N ALA A 391 -6.24 -54.95 1.38
CA ALA A 391 -6.88 -55.63 2.50
C ALA A 391 -7.59 -56.90 2.00
N THR A 392 -6.99 -58.06 2.29
CA THR A 392 -7.67 -59.34 2.29
C THR A 392 -7.73 -59.81 3.73
N ASP A 393 -8.95 -59.73 4.27
CA ASP A 393 -9.55 -60.48 5.36
C ASP A 393 -8.60 -61.26 6.28
N TYR A 394 -8.46 -60.82 7.54
CA TYR A 394 -8.40 -61.70 8.72
C TYR A 394 -8.69 -60.89 9.99
N GLY A 395 -9.81 -61.21 10.63
CA GLY A 395 -10.02 -61.37 12.09
C GLY A 395 -9.57 -60.27 13.05
N ASN A 396 -10.55 -59.67 13.75
CA ASN A 396 -10.34 -59.13 15.10
C ASN A 396 -9.60 -60.16 15.98
N PRO A 397 -8.63 -59.70 16.78
CA PRO A 397 -8.97 -59.53 18.19
C PRO A 397 -8.57 -58.16 18.74
N GLU A 398 -9.41 -57.72 19.67
CA GLU A 398 -9.17 -56.65 20.63
C GLU A 398 -7.87 -56.87 21.39
N GLU A 399 -6.98 -55.87 21.42
CA GLU A 399 -6.28 -55.34 22.61
C GLU A 399 -5.14 -54.40 22.19
N GLU A 400 -4.79 -53.50 23.13
CA GLU A 400 -3.74 -52.46 23.07
C GLU A 400 -4.06 -51.19 22.26
N ALA A 401 -4.98 -50.40 22.85
CA ALA A 401 -4.86 -48.96 22.84
C ALA A 401 -3.57 -48.54 23.57
N ASP A 402 -2.53 -48.17 22.83
CA ASP A 402 -1.57 -47.10 23.19
C ASP A 402 -0.45 -47.01 22.15
N ALA A 403 -0.76 -46.39 21.01
CA ALA A 403 0.24 -45.80 20.13
C ALA A 403 -0.36 -44.56 19.46
N VAL A 404 -0.64 -43.54 20.25
CA VAL A 404 -0.87 -42.19 19.72
C VAL A 404 0.42 -41.81 18.99
N ALA A 405 0.38 -41.87 17.67
CA ALA A 405 1.45 -41.39 16.80
C ALA A 405 1.82 -39.98 17.27
N ALA A 406 3.03 -39.84 17.83
CA ALA A 406 3.53 -38.58 18.34
C ALA A 406 3.45 -37.55 17.20
N ALA A 407 2.59 -36.55 17.40
CA ALA A 407 2.52 -35.40 16.51
C ALA A 407 3.92 -34.79 16.37
N PRO A 408 4.33 -34.35 15.17
CA PRO A 408 5.65 -33.75 14.97
C PRO A 408 5.81 -32.60 15.97
N VAL A 409 6.75 -32.77 16.90
CA VAL A 409 7.09 -31.77 17.91
C VAL A 409 7.58 -30.54 17.15
N ALA A 410 6.81 -29.45 17.23
CA ALA A 410 7.19 -28.18 16.62
C ALA A 410 8.55 -27.75 17.20
N VAL A 411 9.59 -27.73 16.36
CA VAL A 411 10.92 -27.28 16.78
C VAL A 411 10.81 -25.80 17.15
N PRO A 412 11.09 -25.41 18.41
CA PRO A 412 11.04 -24.01 18.82
C PRO A 412 12.04 -23.19 18.01
N LEU A 413 11.62 -22.00 17.57
CA LEU A 413 12.50 -21.05 16.91
C LEU A 413 13.66 -20.67 17.83
N PRO A 414 14.87 -20.40 17.28
CA PRO A 414 15.94 -19.77 18.04
C PRO A 414 15.46 -18.43 18.61
N ASP A 415 15.77 -18.22 19.89
CA ASP A 415 15.46 -17.02 20.67
C ASP A 415 15.85 -15.75 19.88
N MET A 416 14.88 -14.91 19.53
CA MET A 416 15.14 -13.69 18.76
C MET A 416 15.64 -12.58 19.70
N ALA A 417 16.84 -12.06 19.44
CA ALA A 417 17.42 -10.98 20.23
C ALA A 417 16.66 -9.67 20.00
N LEU A 418 15.94 -9.20 21.03
CA LEU A 418 15.33 -7.87 21.05
C LEU A 418 16.42 -6.78 21.22
N PRO A 419 16.19 -5.55 20.72
CA PRO A 419 17.09 -4.44 21.00
C PRO A 419 17.19 -4.17 22.52
N PRO A 420 18.36 -3.78 23.03
CA PRO A 420 18.53 -3.46 24.45
C PRO A 420 17.66 -2.26 24.82
N SER A 421 16.71 -2.44 25.75
CA SER A 421 15.95 -1.33 26.34
C SER A 421 16.76 -0.66 27.44
N PHE A 422 16.82 0.68 27.44
CA PHE A 422 17.59 1.46 28.42
C PHE A 422 16.94 1.61 29.81
N ASP A 423 15.72 1.07 30.00
CA ASP A 423 15.04 1.09 31.31
C ASP A 423 15.55 -0.03 32.23
N GLY A 424 16.32 0.36 33.25
CA GLY A 424 17.01 -0.52 34.17
C GLY A 424 16.20 -1.14 35.30
N ASP A 425 14.91 -0.79 35.51
CA ASP A 425 14.30 -0.98 36.84
C ASP A 425 12.95 -1.73 36.87
N ASN A 426 12.72 -2.75 36.04
CA ASN A 426 11.58 -3.64 36.31
C ASN A 426 11.85 -5.11 35.94
N PRO A 427 11.98 -6.03 36.91
CA PRO A 427 12.06 -7.46 36.66
C PRO A 427 10.65 -8.02 36.38
N ALA A 428 9.95 -7.44 35.40
CA ALA A 428 8.73 -8.03 34.88
C ALA A 428 9.15 -9.17 33.94
N TYR A 429 8.81 -10.42 34.31
CA TYR A 429 8.93 -11.58 33.44
C TYR A 429 8.28 -11.26 32.07
N ARG A 430 9.10 -11.00 31.05
CA ARG A 430 8.61 -10.79 29.68
C ARG A 430 8.31 -12.16 29.08
N TYR A 431 7.04 -12.57 29.12
CA TYR A 431 6.57 -13.77 28.42
C TYR A 431 6.77 -13.58 26.91
N ARG A 432 7.61 -14.42 26.29
CA ARG A 432 8.13 -14.25 24.91
C ARG A 432 7.21 -14.84 23.85
N PHE A 433 6.64 -16.00 24.14
CA PHE A 433 5.55 -16.64 23.40
C PHE A 433 4.89 -17.65 24.35
N LEU A 434 3.60 -17.90 24.17
CA LEU A 434 2.97 -19.09 24.74
C LEU A 434 3.46 -20.27 23.89
N GLU A 435 4.20 -21.19 24.51
CA GLU A 435 4.59 -22.44 23.86
C GLU A 435 3.32 -23.14 23.37
N PRO A 436 3.12 -23.23 22.05
CA PRO A 436 1.84 -23.68 21.54
C PRO A 436 1.73 -25.18 21.83
N THR A 437 0.83 -25.54 22.75
CA THR A 437 0.32 -26.92 22.87
C THR A 437 -0.56 -27.31 21.66
N SER A 438 -0.70 -26.43 20.68
CA SER A 438 -1.55 -26.54 19.50
C SER A 438 -0.75 -26.67 18.20
N GLN A 439 -1.32 -27.34 17.20
CA GLN A 439 -0.74 -27.54 15.85
C GLN A 439 -0.60 -26.26 15.01
N PHE A 440 -0.88 -25.08 15.56
CA PHE A 440 -0.79 -23.79 14.88
C PHE A 440 0.60 -23.18 15.06
N LEU A 441 1.24 -22.76 13.95
CA LEU A 441 2.51 -22.06 14.00
C LEU A 441 2.28 -20.55 13.94
N ALA A 442 2.17 -19.93 15.11
CA ALA A 442 2.10 -18.48 15.23
C ALA A 442 3.52 -17.89 15.35
N ARG A 443 3.89 -17.01 14.41
CA ARG A 443 5.16 -16.31 14.35
C ARG A 443 4.92 -14.79 14.45
N PRO A 444 5.53 -14.08 15.40
CA PRO A 444 5.46 -12.63 15.41
C PRO A 444 6.24 -12.02 14.23
N VAL A 445 5.75 -10.91 13.69
CA VAL A 445 6.44 -10.10 12.68
C VAL A 445 7.17 -8.97 13.41
N LEU A 446 8.50 -9.02 13.41
CA LEU A 446 9.35 -8.11 14.17
C LEU A 446 9.74 -6.88 13.31
N ASP A 447 9.55 -5.69 13.84
CA ASP A 447 10.12 -4.45 13.31
C ASP A 447 11.49 -4.18 13.94
N SER A 448 12.52 -4.18 13.10
CA SER A 448 13.89 -3.90 13.52
C SER A 448 14.17 -2.40 13.70
N HIS A 449 13.20 -1.52 13.42
CA HIS A 449 13.34 -0.05 13.49
C HIS A 449 12.42 0.60 14.53
N GLY A 450 11.93 -0.18 15.50
CA GLY A 450 11.11 0.32 16.61
C GLY A 450 11.81 1.43 17.39
N TRP A 451 11.04 2.44 17.81
CA TRP A 451 11.52 3.54 18.65
C TRP A 451 11.62 3.08 20.11
N ASP A 452 12.30 3.88 20.94
CA ASP A 452 12.39 3.62 22.38
C ASP A 452 10.96 3.47 22.98
N HIS A 453 10.75 2.42 23.78
CA HIS A 453 9.45 1.94 24.29
C HIS A 453 8.47 1.29 23.30
N ASP A 454 8.85 1.02 22.05
CA ASP A 454 8.04 0.19 21.13
C ASP A 454 8.33 -1.30 21.36
N CYS A 455 7.30 -2.15 21.35
CA CYS A 455 7.46 -3.58 21.60
C CYS A 455 8.15 -4.34 20.45
N GLY A 456 8.44 -3.63 19.34
CA GLY A 456 9.13 -4.17 18.16
C GLY A 456 8.32 -5.20 17.39
N TYR A 457 7.02 -5.37 17.68
CA TYR A 457 6.15 -6.30 16.98
C TYR A 457 5.09 -5.53 16.20
N ASP A 458 5.21 -5.57 14.87
CA ASP A 458 4.28 -4.90 13.96
C ASP A 458 3.17 -5.84 13.49
N GLY A 459 3.24 -7.14 13.78
CA GLY A 459 2.24 -8.09 13.32
C GLY A 459 2.37 -9.51 13.84
N VAL A 460 1.45 -10.35 13.41
CA VAL A 460 1.40 -11.79 13.68
C VAL A 460 1.17 -12.52 12.36
N ASN A 461 2.03 -13.50 12.08
CA ASN A 461 1.85 -14.47 11.00
C ASN A 461 1.42 -15.80 11.62
N LEU A 462 0.40 -16.44 11.08
CA LEU A 462 -0.16 -17.69 11.56
C LEU A 462 -0.21 -18.66 10.38
N GLU A 463 0.57 -19.73 10.47
CA GLU A 463 0.68 -20.77 9.44
C GLU A 463 0.09 -22.07 9.97
N HIS A 464 -0.70 -22.75 9.13
CA HIS A 464 -1.22 -24.07 9.46
C HIS A 464 -1.45 -24.92 8.20
N GLY A 465 -0.99 -26.16 8.23
CA GLY A 465 -1.30 -27.19 7.25
C GLY A 465 -2.20 -28.24 7.91
N LEU A 466 -3.36 -28.52 7.33
CA LEU A 466 -4.34 -29.46 7.86
C LEU A 466 -4.78 -30.43 6.77
N ALA A 467 -4.88 -31.73 7.09
CA ALA A 467 -5.58 -32.67 6.22
C ALA A 467 -7.09 -32.64 6.51
N ILE A 468 -7.89 -32.06 5.61
CA ILE A 468 -9.35 -32.08 5.74
C ILE A 468 -9.84 -33.50 5.43
N ALA A 469 -10.54 -34.10 6.40
CA ALA A 469 -11.06 -35.47 6.35
C ALA A 469 -9.99 -36.53 6.01
N ASN A 470 -8.71 -36.31 6.37
CA ASN A 470 -7.55 -37.15 6.05
C ASN A 470 -7.35 -37.45 4.55
N ARG A 471 -8.04 -36.72 3.66
CA ARG A 471 -8.08 -36.99 2.22
C ARG A 471 -7.66 -35.80 1.37
N TYR A 472 -7.93 -34.59 1.86
CA TYR A 472 -7.69 -33.35 1.13
C TYR A 472 -6.71 -32.48 1.90
N PRO A 473 -5.44 -32.40 1.46
CA PRO A 473 -4.49 -31.50 2.10
C PRO A 473 -4.91 -30.05 1.87
N ALA A 474 -5.06 -29.32 2.96
CA ALA A 474 -5.34 -27.90 3.00
C ALA A 474 -4.18 -27.18 3.69
N ALA A 475 -3.83 -26.01 3.18
CA ALA A 475 -2.90 -25.12 3.84
C ALA A 475 -3.52 -23.73 3.92
N PHE A 476 -3.36 -23.07 5.06
CA PHE A 476 -3.67 -21.66 5.17
C PHE A 476 -2.59 -20.90 5.93
N THR A 477 -2.32 -19.70 5.44
CA THR A 477 -1.38 -18.75 6.02
C THR A 477 -2.09 -17.42 6.20
N VAL A 478 -2.12 -16.91 7.43
CA VAL A 478 -2.73 -15.63 7.79
C VAL A 478 -1.65 -14.72 8.34
N GLN A 479 -1.32 -13.67 7.61
CA GLN A 479 -0.44 -12.63 8.10
C GLN A 479 -1.23 -11.34 8.31
N ILE A 480 -1.15 -10.82 9.53
CA ILE A 480 -1.77 -9.58 9.97
C ILE A 480 -0.65 -8.66 10.44
N THR A 481 -0.51 -7.50 9.82
CA THR A 481 0.44 -6.47 10.24
C THR A 481 -0.32 -5.17 10.48
N LYS A 482 -0.07 -4.52 11.61
CA LYS A 482 -0.69 -3.26 12.01
C LYS A 482 0.39 -2.28 12.45
N ASP A 483 0.75 -1.36 11.58
CA ASP A 483 1.58 -0.20 11.88
C ASP A 483 0.71 0.92 12.51
N LYS A 484 1.33 1.96 13.10
CA LYS A 484 0.67 3.17 13.64
C LYS A 484 -0.24 3.86 12.64
N LYS A 485 0.01 3.69 11.34
CA LYS A 485 -0.73 4.35 10.24
C LYS A 485 -1.57 3.40 9.40
N ASP A 486 -1.14 2.16 9.21
CA ASP A 486 -1.72 1.25 8.22
C ASP A 486 -1.94 -0.16 8.79
N PHE A 487 -3.05 -0.77 8.37
CA PHE A 487 -3.39 -2.16 8.68
C PHE A 487 -3.34 -2.98 7.40
N THR A 488 -2.53 -4.04 7.37
CA THR A 488 -2.43 -4.98 6.27
C THR A 488 -2.84 -6.38 6.72
N LEU A 489 -3.68 -7.00 5.90
CA LEU A 489 -4.16 -8.36 6.07
C LEU A 489 -3.83 -9.12 4.79
N SER A 490 -3.20 -10.28 4.93
CA SER A 490 -2.99 -11.25 3.86
C SER A 490 -3.36 -12.64 4.35
N LEU A 491 -4.33 -13.26 3.67
CA LEU A 491 -4.74 -14.65 3.82
C LEU A 491 -4.36 -15.37 2.51
N ASP A 492 -3.68 -16.49 2.61
CA ASP A 492 -3.49 -17.43 1.51
C ASP A 492 -4.05 -18.77 1.97
N SER A 493 -5.12 -19.25 1.34
CA SER A 493 -5.72 -20.56 1.65
C SER A 493 -5.78 -21.39 0.39
N SER A 494 -5.38 -22.66 0.47
CA SER A 494 -5.42 -23.59 -0.65
C SER A 494 -5.78 -24.99 -0.19
N VAL A 495 -6.52 -25.71 -1.03
CA VAL A 495 -6.91 -27.11 -0.84
C VAL A 495 -6.58 -27.84 -2.14
N SER A 496 -5.94 -29.01 -2.05
CA SER A 496 -5.62 -29.82 -3.22
C SER A 496 -6.31 -31.18 -3.21
N VAL A 497 -6.53 -31.71 -4.41
CA VAL A 497 -7.09 -33.03 -4.67
C VAL A 497 -6.24 -33.71 -5.73
N LYS A 498 -5.69 -34.89 -5.43
CA LYS A 498 -5.01 -35.71 -6.44
C LYS A 498 -6.02 -36.64 -7.12
N HIS A 499 -6.03 -36.62 -8.45
CA HIS A 499 -6.84 -37.48 -9.31
C HIS A 499 -5.91 -38.48 -10.00
N GLY A 500 -5.65 -39.63 -9.36
CA GLY A 500 -4.65 -40.60 -9.82
C GLY A 500 -3.20 -40.14 -9.58
N GLU A 501 -2.24 -40.79 -10.23
CA GLU A 501 -0.80 -40.54 -10.01
C GLU A 501 -0.27 -39.29 -10.78
N ASN A 502 -0.97 -38.86 -11.83
CA ASN A 502 -0.46 -37.85 -12.78
C ASN A 502 -1.25 -36.54 -12.81
N ILE A 503 -2.40 -36.43 -12.14
CA ILE A 503 -3.25 -35.23 -12.19
C ILE A 503 -3.53 -34.74 -10.77
N SER A 504 -3.41 -33.44 -10.57
CA SER A 504 -3.81 -32.81 -9.31
C SER A 504 -4.53 -31.51 -9.57
N SER A 505 -5.60 -31.27 -8.84
CA SER A 505 -6.40 -30.04 -8.89
C SER A 505 -6.26 -29.32 -7.55
N MET A 506 -6.28 -27.99 -7.57
CA MET A 506 -6.20 -27.13 -6.39
C MET A 506 -7.26 -26.05 -6.49
N ALA A 507 -7.94 -25.79 -5.38
CA ALA A 507 -8.77 -24.62 -5.18
C ALA A 507 -8.11 -23.72 -4.14
N GLY A 508 -8.03 -22.42 -4.42
CA GLY A 508 -7.43 -21.43 -3.54
C GLY A 508 -8.34 -20.25 -3.28
N PHE A 509 -8.24 -19.69 -2.08
CA PHE A 509 -8.92 -18.48 -1.67
C PHE A 509 -7.94 -17.57 -0.93
N ASP A 510 -7.64 -16.41 -1.52
CA ASP A 510 -6.68 -15.46 -0.97
C ASP A 510 -7.41 -14.14 -0.63
N ILE A 511 -7.01 -13.52 0.46
CA ILE A 511 -7.40 -12.14 0.80
C ILE A 511 -6.14 -11.31 0.84
N GLN A 512 -6.10 -10.17 0.17
CA GLN A 512 -4.95 -9.28 0.20
C GLN A 512 -5.37 -7.82 0.38
N SER A 513 -4.71 -7.12 1.32
CA SER A 513 -4.88 -5.68 1.46
C SER A 513 -4.19 -4.92 0.33
N MET A 514 -4.98 -4.20 -0.47
CA MET A 514 -4.54 -3.33 -1.55
C MET A 514 -4.85 -1.87 -1.17
N GLY A 515 -3.92 -1.24 -0.45
CA GLY A 515 -4.12 0.08 0.13
C GLY A 515 -5.15 0.02 1.27
N LYS A 516 -6.36 0.54 1.04
CA LYS A 516 -7.47 0.51 2.04
C LYS A 516 -8.59 -0.45 1.68
N GLN A 517 -8.44 -1.21 0.61
CA GLN A 517 -9.43 -2.18 0.13
C GLN A 517 -8.87 -3.59 0.26
N LEU A 518 -9.74 -4.55 0.50
CA LEU A 518 -9.40 -5.97 0.45
C LEU A 518 -9.73 -6.51 -0.93
N ALA A 519 -8.77 -7.21 -1.53
CA ALA A 519 -8.97 -8.01 -2.72
C ALA A 519 -9.26 -9.46 -2.29
N TYR A 520 -10.31 -10.05 -2.83
CA TYR A 520 -10.64 -11.46 -2.62
C TYR A 520 -10.34 -12.21 -3.91
N ILE A 521 -9.47 -13.21 -3.87
CA ILE A 521 -9.01 -13.94 -5.05
C ILE A 521 -9.46 -15.38 -4.91
N VAL A 522 -10.35 -15.82 -5.80
CA VAL A 522 -10.74 -17.23 -5.92
C VAL A 522 -9.93 -17.83 -7.06
N ARG A 523 -9.26 -18.97 -6.82
CA ARG A 523 -8.35 -19.60 -7.77
C ARG A 523 -8.68 -21.08 -7.94
N GLY A 524 -8.55 -21.58 -9.15
CA GLY A 524 -8.63 -22.99 -9.48
C GLY A 524 -7.48 -23.35 -10.42
N GLU A 525 -6.63 -24.28 -10.02
CA GLU A 525 -5.48 -24.73 -10.82
C GLU A 525 -5.52 -26.25 -11.00
N THR A 526 -5.14 -26.74 -12.16
CA THR A 526 -4.97 -28.17 -12.42
C THR A 526 -3.62 -28.42 -13.06
N LYS A 527 -2.85 -29.33 -12.45
CA LYS A 527 -1.55 -29.79 -12.92
C LYS A 527 -1.64 -31.19 -13.48
N PHE A 528 -0.99 -31.37 -14.61
CA PHE A 528 -0.87 -32.63 -15.34
C PHE A 528 0.60 -32.97 -15.51
N LYS A 529 0.99 -34.16 -15.04
CA LYS A 529 2.32 -34.73 -15.21
C LYS A 529 2.30 -35.63 -16.44
N ASN A 530 3.14 -35.32 -17.43
CA ASN A 530 3.28 -36.14 -18.63
C ASN A 530 4.46 -37.12 -18.51
N LEU A 531 4.47 -38.20 -19.30
CA LEU A 531 5.18 -39.46 -19.03
C LEU A 531 6.73 -39.42 -18.95
N LYS A 532 7.43 -38.29 -19.15
CA LYS A 532 8.90 -38.21 -18.97
C LYS A 532 9.40 -36.81 -18.57
N LYS A 533 9.02 -36.30 -17.39
CA LYS A 533 9.59 -35.09 -16.72
C LYS A 533 9.02 -33.72 -17.09
N ASN A 534 7.91 -33.64 -17.84
CA ASN A 534 7.19 -32.38 -18.07
C ASN A 534 5.94 -32.27 -17.18
N LYS A 535 5.72 -31.10 -16.58
CA LYS A 535 4.53 -30.75 -15.78
C LYS A 535 3.86 -29.53 -16.41
N ALA A 536 2.66 -29.73 -16.95
CA ALA A 536 1.83 -28.65 -17.46
C ALA A 536 0.76 -28.28 -16.43
N ALA A 537 0.46 -27.00 -16.27
CA ALA A 537 -0.57 -26.49 -15.38
C ALA A 537 -1.48 -25.48 -16.10
N GLY A 538 -2.79 -25.58 -15.85
CA GLY A 538 -3.78 -24.60 -16.26
C GLY A 538 -4.48 -24.03 -15.04
N GLY A 539 -4.59 -22.70 -14.97
CA GLY A 539 -5.20 -21.99 -13.84
C GLY A 539 -6.22 -20.96 -14.29
N ILE A 540 -7.30 -20.84 -13.53
CA ILE A 540 -8.28 -19.76 -13.64
C ILE A 540 -8.29 -19.04 -12.30
N SER A 541 -8.34 -17.71 -12.33
CA SER A 541 -8.55 -16.90 -11.13
C SER A 541 -9.64 -15.88 -11.35
N VAL A 542 -10.37 -15.54 -10.29
CA VAL A 542 -11.32 -14.45 -10.27
C VAL A 542 -10.99 -13.59 -9.06
N THR A 543 -10.59 -12.36 -9.30
CA THR A 543 -10.34 -11.40 -8.24
C THR A 543 -11.48 -10.40 -8.10
N PHE A 544 -12.01 -10.26 -6.90
CA PHE A 544 -12.99 -9.26 -6.51
C PHE A 544 -12.28 -8.13 -5.78
N LEU A 545 -12.27 -6.93 -6.36
CA LEU A 545 -11.73 -5.72 -5.74
C LEU A 545 -12.83 -4.66 -5.66
N GLY A 546 -13.48 -4.58 -4.50
CA GLY A 546 -14.70 -3.78 -4.34
C GLY A 546 -15.80 -4.29 -5.26
N GLU A 547 -16.20 -3.49 -6.25
CA GLU A 547 -17.19 -3.86 -7.27
C GLU A 547 -16.58 -4.33 -8.60
N ASN A 548 -15.25 -4.29 -8.73
CA ASN A 548 -14.59 -4.77 -9.94
C ASN A 548 -14.36 -6.27 -9.83
N VAL A 549 -14.77 -6.99 -10.87
CA VAL A 549 -14.45 -8.41 -11.05
C VAL A 549 -13.40 -8.52 -12.14
N VAL A 550 -12.30 -9.17 -11.81
CA VAL A 550 -11.15 -9.38 -12.70
C VAL A 550 -10.96 -10.87 -12.91
N PRO A 551 -11.58 -11.47 -13.94
CA PRO A 551 -11.24 -12.82 -14.36
C PRO A 551 -9.83 -12.86 -14.97
N GLY A 552 -9.14 -13.96 -14.70
CA GLY A 552 -7.79 -14.24 -15.17
C GLY A 552 -7.62 -15.69 -15.57
N VAL A 553 -6.78 -15.92 -16.57
CA VAL A 553 -6.38 -17.25 -17.02
C VAL A 553 -4.86 -17.34 -17.06
N LYS A 554 -4.34 -18.49 -16.66
CA LYS A 554 -2.92 -18.81 -16.61
C LYS A 554 -2.67 -20.18 -17.21
N ILE A 555 -1.57 -20.29 -17.95
CA ILE A 555 -0.99 -21.55 -18.39
C ILE A 555 0.47 -21.53 -17.93
N GLU A 556 0.95 -22.65 -17.41
CA GLU A 556 2.32 -22.84 -16.97
C GLU A 556 2.83 -24.19 -17.47
N ASP A 557 4.08 -24.24 -17.92
CA ASP A 557 4.76 -25.46 -18.32
C ASP A 557 6.14 -25.51 -17.66
N GLN A 558 6.44 -26.64 -17.02
CA GLN A 558 7.67 -26.86 -16.28
C GLN A 558 8.39 -28.07 -16.85
N ILE A 559 9.54 -27.80 -17.47
CA ILE A 559 10.40 -28.80 -18.11
C ILE A 559 11.65 -28.98 -17.25
N THR A 560 11.89 -30.22 -16.80
CA THR A 560 13.12 -30.58 -16.09
C THR A 560 14.12 -31.19 -17.06
N LEU A 561 15.27 -30.54 -17.24
CA LEU A 561 16.36 -30.97 -18.12
C LEU A 561 17.52 -31.53 -17.28
N GLY A 562 17.69 -32.85 -17.30
CA GLY A 562 18.68 -33.55 -16.49
C GLY A 562 18.38 -33.46 -14.98
N LYS A 563 19.42 -33.56 -14.14
CA LYS A 563 19.30 -33.43 -12.66
C LYS A 563 19.46 -31.98 -12.16
N GLN A 564 19.83 -31.04 -13.04
CA GLN A 564 20.31 -29.71 -12.63
C GLN A 564 19.46 -28.54 -13.11
N PHE A 565 18.81 -28.63 -14.28
CA PHE A 565 18.13 -27.48 -14.87
C PHE A 565 16.62 -27.67 -14.85
N VAL A 566 15.91 -26.66 -14.37
CA VAL A 566 14.45 -26.59 -14.41
C VAL A 566 14.08 -25.30 -15.13
N LEU A 567 13.31 -25.44 -16.21
CA LEU A 567 12.74 -24.33 -16.95
C LEU A 567 11.25 -24.23 -16.64
N VAL A 568 10.78 -23.07 -16.20
CA VAL A 568 9.37 -22.79 -15.94
C VAL A 568 8.95 -21.63 -16.84
N GLY A 569 8.00 -21.87 -17.73
CA GLY A 569 7.35 -20.84 -18.54
C GLY A 569 5.90 -20.67 -18.09
N SER A 570 5.49 -19.47 -17.73
CA SER A 570 4.09 -19.15 -17.46
C SER A 570 3.61 -18.00 -18.32
N CYS A 571 2.36 -18.06 -18.76
CA CYS A 571 1.70 -16.99 -19.47
C CYS A 571 0.26 -16.86 -19.02
N GLY A 572 -0.31 -15.67 -19.20
CA GLY A 572 -1.65 -15.41 -18.72
C GLY A 572 -2.20 -14.07 -19.14
N ALA A 573 -3.50 -13.92 -18.93
CA ALA A 573 -4.21 -12.69 -19.21
C ALA A 573 -5.23 -12.42 -18.11
N VAL A 574 -5.39 -11.15 -17.75
CA VAL A 574 -6.44 -10.68 -16.84
C VAL A 574 -7.23 -9.57 -17.52
N ARG A 575 -8.54 -9.55 -17.29
CA ARG A 575 -9.45 -8.57 -17.90
C ARG A 575 -10.27 -7.88 -16.84
N SER A 576 -10.42 -6.56 -16.95
CA SER A 576 -11.37 -5.79 -16.15
C SER A 576 -12.11 -4.82 -17.05
N GLN A 577 -13.43 -4.93 -17.12
CA GLN A 577 -14.27 -4.08 -17.98
C GLN A 577 -13.76 -4.07 -19.44
N SER A 578 -13.24 -2.93 -19.92
CA SER A 578 -12.67 -2.74 -21.26
C SER A 578 -11.17 -3.01 -21.37
N ASP A 579 -10.45 -3.14 -20.25
CA ASP A 579 -8.99 -3.25 -20.23
C ASP A 579 -8.54 -4.70 -20.09
N THR A 580 -7.53 -5.09 -20.85
CA THR A 580 -6.88 -6.40 -20.75
C THR A 580 -5.38 -6.23 -20.55
N ALA A 581 -4.81 -6.99 -19.63
CA ALA A 581 -3.37 -7.10 -19.45
C ALA A 581 -2.93 -8.52 -19.80
N TYR A 582 -1.82 -8.62 -20.54
CA TYR A 582 -1.20 -9.89 -20.92
C TYR A 582 0.17 -9.97 -20.28
N GLY A 583 0.58 -11.16 -19.84
CA GLY A 583 1.89 -11.34 -19.23
C GLY A 583 2.46 -12.72 -19.47
N ALA A 584 3.79 -12.79 -19.44
CA ALA A 584 4.55 -14.02 -19.50
C ALA A 584 5.76 -13.92 -18.59
N ASN A 585 6.04 -14.98 -17.84
CA ASN A 585 7.26 -15.12 -17.04
C ASN A 585 8.01 -16.37 -17.50
N PHE A 586 9.32 -16.22 -17.68
CA PHE A 586 10.24 -17.31 -17.96
C PHE A 586 11.25 -17.39 -16.83
N GLU A 587 11.41 -18.57 -16.24
CA GLU A 587 12.33 -18.80 -15.14
C GLU A 587 13.21 -20.01 -15.45
N LEU A 588 14.53 -19.81 -15.39
CA LEU A 588 15.55 -20.84 -15.51
C LEU A 588 16.22 -21.01 -14.15
N GLN A 589 15.99 -22.14 -13.52
CA GLN A 589 16.64 -22.53 -12.28
C GLN A 589 17.74 -23.55 -12.58
N ARG A 590 18.94 -23.29 -12.06
CA ARG A 590 20.05 -24.21 -12.01
C ARG A 590 20.28 -24.62 -10.56
N LYS A 591 20.17 -25.91 -10.30
CA LYS A 591 20.49 -26.59 -9.06
C LYS A 591 21.82 -27.33 -9.21
N GLU A 592 22.53 -27.50 -8.10
CA GLU A 592 23.76 -28.30 -8.05
C GLU A 592 23.46 -29.80 -8.29
N LEU A 593 24.44 -30.58 -8.77
CA LEU A 593 24.25 -32.00 -9.10
C LEU A 593 23.84 -32.85 -7.87
N ASP A 594 24.20 -32.38 -6.67
CA ASP A 594 23.92 -33.01 -5.37
C ASP A 594 22.66 -32.43 -4.67
N SER A 595 21.72 -31.82 -5.39
CA SER A 595 20.46 -31.31 -4.83
C SER A 595 19.58 -32.48 -4.33
N PRO A 596 18.95 -32.39 -3.14
CA PRO A 596 18.69 -31.20 -2.31
C PRO A 596 19.78 -30.79 -1.32
N MET A 597 20.91 -31.51 -1.22
CA MET A 597 22.00 -31.20 -0.27
C MET A 597 22.82 -29.97 -0.69
N GLY A 598 22.96 -29.76 -2.01
CA GLY A 598 23.59 -28.57 -2.59
C GLY A 598 22.80 -27.30 -2.29
N GLN A 599 23.38 -26.38 -1.54
CA GLN A 599 22.77 -25.10 -1.17
C GLN A 599 22.94 -24.02 -2.26
N VAL A 600 23.69 -24.35 -3.33
CA VAL A 600 23.94 -23.44 -4.44
C VAL A 600 22.79 -23.52 -5.44
N GLN A 601 22.06 -22.42 -5.59
CA GLN A 601 20.98 -22.29 -6.57
C GLN A 601 21.13 -20.98 -7.31
N SER A 602 21.06 -21.05 -8.64
CA SER A 602 21.03 -19.88 -9.52
C SER A 602 19.70 -19.85 -10.27
N THR A 603 18.94 -18.77 -10.13
CA THR A 603 17.67 -18.54 -10.79
C THR A 603 17.78 -17.31 -11.66
N LEU A 604 17.47 -17.44 -12.95
CA LEU A 604 17.33 -16.35 -13.89
C LEU A 604 15.86 -16.26 -14.29
N SER A 605 15.25 -15.09 -14.14
CA SER A 605 13.84 -14.86 -14.44
C SER A 605 13.65 -13.63 -15.32
N MET A 606 12.74 -13.74 -16.28
CA MET A 606 12.35 -12.66 -17.17
C MET A 606 10.83 -12.55 -17.17
N SER A 607 10.31 -11.36 -16.88
CA SER A 607 8.88 -11.05 -16.87
C SER A 607 8.54 -10.02 -17.94
N VAL A 608 7.54 -10.31 -18.76
CA VAL A 608 7.02 -9.42 -19.80
C VAL A 608 5.55 -9.17 -19.51
N ILE A 609 5.14 -7.92 -19.37
CA ILE A 609 3.74 -7.54 -19.11
C ILE A 609 3.35 -6.43 -20.08
N LYS A 610 2.23 -6.59 -20.80
CA LYS A 610 1.66 -5.58 -21.70
C LYS A 610 0.30 -5.13 -21.19
N TRP A 611 0.14 -3.83 -21.00
CA TRP A 611 -1.12 -3.22 -20.55
C TRP A 611 -1.28 -1.81 -21.15
N ARG A 612 -2.46 -1.50 -21.71
CA ARG A 612 -2.78 -0.19 -22.33
C ARG A 612 -1.76 0.33 -23.35
N GLY A 613 -1.09 -0.56 -24.08
CA GLY A 613 -0.05 -0.20 -25.05
C GLY A 613 1.36 -0.07 -24.45
N ASP A 614 1.47 0.02 -23.13
CA ASP A 614 2.76 0.03 -22.43
C ASP A 614 3.25 -1.40 -22.22
N LEU A 615 4.52 -1.63 -22.57
CA LEU A 615 5.24 -2.89 -22.34
C LEU A 615 6.17 -2.71 -21.14
N ALA A 616 6.01 -3.52 -20.10
CA ALA A 616 6.92 -3.64 -18.97
C ALA A 616 7.78 -4.90 -19.12
N LEU A 617 9.10 -4.73 -19.12
CA LEU A 617 10.08 -5.82 -19.11
C LEU A 617 10.84 -5.77 -17.79
N GLY A 618 10.99 -6.93 -17.17
CA GLY A 618 11.76 -7.12 -15.95
C GLY A 618 12.68 -8.32 -16.08
N PHE A 619 13.91 -8.19 -15.62
CA PHE A 619 14.87 -9.28 -15.53
C PHE A 619 15.35 -9.37 -14.09
N ASN A 620 15.17 -10.52 -13.44
CA ASN A 620 15.68 -10.76 -12.09
C ASN A 620 16.58 -12.00 -12.08
N SER A 621 17.77 -11.84 -11.51
CA SER A 621 18.74 -12.88 -11.26
C SER A 621 18.92 -13.07 -9.75
N LEU A 622 18.90 -14.31 -9.29
CA LEU A 622 19.22 -14.72 -7.93
C LEU A 622 20.34 -15.76 -8.02
N ALA A 623 21.46 -15.51 -7.37
CA ALA A 623 22.54 -16.47 -7.21
C ALA A 623 22.80 -16.68 -5.72
N GLN A 624 22.55 -17.88 -5.24
CA GLN A 624 22.83 -18.29 -3.87
C GLN A 624 23.99 -19.27 -3.87
N PHE A 625 25.00 -19.02 -3.06
CA PHE A 625 26.16 -19.88 -2.91
C PHE A 625 26.72 -19.82 -1.48
N SER A 626 27.31 -20.92 -1.02
CA SER A 626 28.01 -20.99 0.27
C SER A 626 29.49 -20.67 0.10
N ILE A 627 30.02 -19.74 0.88
CA ILE A 627 31.45 -19.44 0.96
C ILE A 627 32.00 -20.09 2.24
N GLY A 628 32.51 -21.31 2.13
CA GLY A 628 32.94 -22.10 3.30
C GLY A 628 31.77 -22.63 4.15
N ARG A 629 32.09 -23.13 5.35
CA ARG A 629 31.13 -23.88 6.21
C ARG A 629 30.03 -23.02 6.84
N ASN A 630 30.39 -21.78 7.16
CA ASN A 630 29.62 -20.95 8.07
C ASN A 630 29.08 -19.67 7.43
N SER A 631 29.34 -19.45 6.13
CA SER A 631 28.87 -18.27 5.40
C SER A 631 28.05 -18.66 4.18
N LYS A 632 26.85 -18.10 4.08
CA LYS A 632 26.03 -18.15 2.87
C LYS A 632 25.91 -16.77 2.28
N VAL A 633 25.98 -16.68 0.95
CA VAL A 633 25.84 -15.43 0.20
C VAL A 633 24.73 -15.62 -0.82
N ALA A 634 23.77 -14.70 -0.84
CA ALA A 634 22.73 -14.63 -1.84
C ALA A 634 22.80 -13.25 -2.51
N VAL A 635 23.04 -13.24 -3.82
CA VAL A 635 23.04 -12.03 -4.65
C VAL A 635 21.76 -12.02 -5.46
N ARG A 636 20.98 -10.95 -5.34
CA ARG A 636 19.80 -10.66 -6.17
C ARG A 636 20.10 -9.42 -7.00
N ALA A 637 19.84 -9.48 -8.30
CA ALA A 637 19.95 -8.35 -9.21
C ALA A 637 18.68 -8.29 -10.05
N GLY A 638 17.93 -7.18 -9.96
CA GLY A 638 16.73 -6.91 -10.74
C GLY A 638 16.91 -5.67 -11.60
N ILE A 639 16.49 -5.70 -12.86
CA ILE A 639 16.49 -4.56 -13.77
C ILE A 639 15.13 -4.49 -14.46
N ASN A 640 14.59 -3.28 -14.62
CA ASN A 640 13.39 -3.06 -15.42
C ASN A 640 13.65 -2.16 -16.64
N ASN A 641 12.68 -2.13 -17.54
CA ASN A 641 12.69 -1.30 -18.75
C ASN A 641 12.73 0.23 -18.52
N LYS A 642 12.58 0.69 -17.27
CA LYS A 642 12.73 2.10 -16.90
C LYS A 642 14.15 2.42 -16.40
N LEU A 643 15.10 1.51 -16.62
CA LEU A 643 16.50 1.61 -16.18
C LEU A 643 16.66 1.73 -14.64
N SER A 644 15.61 1.42 -13.87
CA SER A 644 15.74 1.32 -12.42
C SER A 644 16.11 -0.12 -12.07
N GLY A 645 17.33 -0.31 -11.57
CA GLY A 645 17.83 -1.61 -11.11
C GLY A 645 18.03 -1.62 -9.60
N GLN A 646 17.87 -2.80 -9.00
CA GLN A 646 18.18 -3.05 -7.59
C GLN A 646 19.12 -4.24 -7.49
N ILE A 647 20.24 -4.07 -6.81
CA ILE A 647 21.14 -5.16 -6.45
C ILE A 647 21.07 -5.31 -4.93
N THR A 648 20.80 -6.52 -4.46
CA THR A 648 20.75 -6.86 -3.04
C THR A 648 21.69 -8.03 -2.79
N VAL A 649 22.67 -7.82 -1.92
CA VAL A 649 23.58 -8.87 -1.46
C VAL A 649 23.24 -9.17 -0.01
N ARG A 650 22.83 -10.41 0.26
CA ARG A 650 22.58 -10.92 1.61
C ARG A 650 23.68 -11.91 1.96
N THR A 651 24.46 -11.59 2.99
CA THR A 651 25.45 -12.49 3.56
C THR A 651 24.98 -12.92 4.96
N SER A 652 25.03 -14.22 5.24
CA SER A 652 24.76 -14.76 6.59
C SER A 652 25.98 -15.53 7.04
N ASN A 653 26.64 -15.09 8.11
CA ASN A 653 27.81 -15.75 8.69
C ASN A 653 27.56 -16.08 10.16
N SER A 654 27.81 -17.31 10.59
CA SER A 654 27.64 -17.76 11.98
C SER A 654 28.85 -17.54 12.90
N GLU A 655 30.04 -17.22 12.36
CA GLU A 655 31.28 -17.14 13.16
C GLU A 655 31.88 -15.73 13.32
N ASN A 656 31.57 -14.76 12.46
CA ASN A 656 32.20 -13.43 12.50
C ASN A 656 31.17 -12.29 12.55
N LEU A 657 30.89 -11.79 13.76
CA LEU A 657 30.13 -10.57 14.03
C LEU A 657 30.78 -9.32 13.41
N SER A 658 32.09 -9.37 13.12
CA SER A 658 32.87 -8.28 12.50
C SER A 658 32.47 -7.96 11.05
N LEU A 659 31.78 -8.87 10.33
CA LEU A 659 31.24 -8.55 9.00
C LEU A 659 30.05 -7.59 9.06
N ALA A 660 29.35 -7.48 10.20
CA ALA A 660 28.34 -6.44 10.41
C ALA A 660 28.96 -5.03 10.39
N LEU A 661 30.24 -4.89 10.76
CA LEU A 661 30.97 -3.62 10.67
C LEU A 661 31.21 -3.19 9.21
N ALA A 662 31.22 -4.12 8.24
CA ALA A 662 31.32 -3.76 6.83
C ALA A 662 30.04 -3.05 6.32
N ALA A 663 28.89 -3.28 6.95
CA ALA A 663 27.65 -2.54 6.69
C ALA A 663 27.71 -1.09 7.19
N ILE A 664 28.66 -0.75 8.07
CA ILE A 664 28.91 0.64 8.51
C ILE A 664 29.58 1.44 7.39
N ILE A 665 30.35 0.80 6.51
CA ILE A 665 31.15 1.47 5.47
C ILE A 665 30.27 2.30 4.50
N PRO A 666 29.14 1.80 3.95
CA PRO A 666 28.25 2.62 3.11
C PRO A 666 27.68 3.84 3.85
N THR A 667 27.30 3.67 5.11
CA THR A 667 26.81 4.76 5.98
C THR A 667 27.91 5.78 6.27
N ALA A 668 29.12 5.34 6.57
CA ALA A 668 30.28 6.20 6.79
C ALA A 668 30.66 6.97 5.50
N ILE A 669 30.59 6.32 4.33
CA ILE A 669 30.79 6.97 3.02
C ILE A 669 29.68 7.98 2.74
N SER A 670 28.42 7.67 3.07
CA SER A 670 27.29 8.58 2.89
C SER A 670 27.40 9.81 3.79
N ILE A 671 27.79 9.62 5.05
CA ILE A 671 28.08 10.68 6.02
C ILE A 671 29.28 11.53 5.56
N TYR A 672 30.37 10.89 5.14
CA TYR A 672 31.55 11.57 4.61
C TYR A 672 31.23 12.43 3.38
N ARG A 673 30.43 11.91 2.44
CA ARG A 673 29.94 12.69 1.27
C ARG A 673 29.04 13.86 1.66
N LYS A 674 28.34 13.76 2.78
CA LYS A 674 27.48 14.84 3.31
C LYS A 674 28.27 15.96 3.99
N PHE A 675 29.42 15.64 4.59
CA PHE A 675 30.31 16.60 5.23
C PHE A 675 31.36 17.20 4.28
N TRP A 676 31.73 16.51 3.21
CA TRP A 676 32.61 17.01 2.15
C TRP A 676 31.96 16.88 0.76
N PRO A 677 31.15 17.86 0.33
CA PRO A 677 30.48 17.84 -0.98
C PRO A 677 31.43 17.98 -2.19
N GLY A 678 32.69 18.34 -1.97
CA GLY A 678 33.60 18.82 -3.04
C GLY A 678 34.63 17.84 -3.59
N VAL A 679 34.63 16.56 -3.19
CA VAL A 679 35.73 15.63 -3.56
C VAL A 679 35.33 14.61 -4.65
N ALA A 680 34.06 14.54 -5.04
CA ALA A 680 33.58 13.54 -6.01
C ALA A 680 33.50 13.99 -7.48
N ASP A 681 33.81 15.26 -7.80
CA ASP A 681 33.71 15.79 -9.17
C ASP A 681 35.01 15.70 -9.99
N LYS A 682 35.96 14.87 -9.56
CA LYS A 682 37.05 14.44 -10.42
C LYS A 682 36.98 12.93 -10.53
N HIS A 683 36.10 12.42 -11.37
CA HIS A 683 36.23 11.24 -12.25
C HIS A 683 34.95 11.18 -13.11
N SER A 684 34.73 12.25 -13.87
CA SER A 684 34.07 12.12 -15.18
C SER A 684 35.20 11.87 -16.16
N ILE A 685 35.20 10.71 -16.82
CA ILE A 685 35.75 10.46 -18.16
C ILE A 685 35.24 9.07 -18.58
N TYR A 686 34.36 9.10 -19.60
CA TYR A 686 33.72 8.02 -20.38
C TYR A 686 32.63 7.16 -19.74
#